data_AF-A0A2Z5UUL2-F1
#
_entry.id   AF-A0A2Z5UUL2-F1
#
_cell.length_a   1.000
_cell.length_b   1.000
_cell.length_c   1.000
_cell.angle_alpha   90.00
_cell.angle_beta   90.00
_cell.angle_gamma   90.00
#
_symmetry.space_group_name_H-M   'P 1'
#
loop_
_entity.id
_entity.type
_entity.pdbx_description
1 polymer ?
#
loop_
_entity_poly.entity_id
_entity_poly.type
_entity_poly.pdbx_seq_one_letter_code
_entity_poly.pdbx_strand_id
1 'polypeptide(L)'
;MLENINISDILILLGNIFAAVLYYTPLNKKDLFIMMARDPALTENFFSLSSINNDKYENIQATINLLIKEKLYSYLPNVEPIYAYNLALLKEEAKLQNELSVTIGKIKQWADEQSLPDTVSLVAFKEKLAMPSDAIVIMYGAGKKNLETVAVLITETAINLEQRKQIVINMLADKELTKCITGCYSRISSAAEQLIESFEGPHQTRSWVQSYINTEARQLAAKTAFPMPVTYQALVCKASGCSEESNMLHANNYLLMKAKERGLPVTVARDTGAIAFDTTINTNDKAIINTYISYLEKTLNANNLVTSISEKLHRDIQYLLSRDLNYADKINMIINKLNLLGEDNFYPGEILSEDGHLKSPDYIKITVTERLSKKEPLTITHHLPNMGLLEKAEIHTILSPEDGKTLKFHRFPSLALSWFQKDDERKPFLPFIKENGLSHFMAWEPLQQQPDGDDSILVLHNFLIKSTKDLLLIIDHLPKEKSFLNWISLKQIVSFVKQDATPEQFVDIFKNILFIPNRSQANKFLRECGNVFVHNMLRDGIFQSSVDIAFPQLSFTYTAKDYSVNVKQTVLKLTKELLQLITISNFRNFNGFVFYKIEYLDYLNQISFNHADLKQAQFFQPINNCKFDFADLRGTKFHHNLNTLSLQTDLREVTFPITNAEVTALNLRGAQLSTTSFAQLRNLDITDFSSTDLREVNFQHATIKSRLQYLNFNEANLESVDLNNLNLQSTWFIKTNLAKANLVRTELSFDNKFDQQTNLAHSQLTLSTLYSLYQKLGIKHFDHCTIVIDDVSMAIDLRFEKASLQGATFIGKKLKGIFIESDLTDTTFSPSTSATSDQIQTSTLRLEAKFKNSLLNKAKFNHVRFLRDNHFSDSSVQAIVFNAVEMSASLLFYFYEQGHRNFQGIHELKEGILSNKLPPLPPLPPFPIIQ
;
A
#
# COMPACT_ATOMS: atom_id res chain seq x y z
N MET A 1 59.98 -11.81 -41.53
CA MET A 1 58.53 -11.65 -41.27
C MET A 1 58.23 -11.12 -39.86
N LEU A 2 59.08 -10.29 -39.25
CA LEU A 2 58.81 -9.68 -37.94
C LEU A 2 59.55 -8.34 -37.79
N GLU A 3 59.28 -7.39 -38.70
CA GLU A 3 59.70 -5.98 -38.52
C GLU A 3 58.54 -5.08 -38.07
N ASN A 4 57.33 -5.63 -37.89
CA ASN A 4 56.11 -4.89 -37.52
C ASN A 4 55.35 -5.49 -36.32
N ILE A 5 56.03 -6.16 -35.38
CA ILE A 5 55.42 -6.56 -34.11
C ILE A 5 55.94 -5.66 -32.99
N ASN A 6 55.01 -5.05 -32.24
CA ASN A 6 55.31 -4.22 -31.09
C ASN A 6 56.08 -5.05 -30.05
N ILE A 7 57.14 -4.49 -29.46
CA ILE A 7 57.97 -5.16 -28.44
C ILE A 7 57.11 -5.66 -27.27
N SER A 8 56.03 -4.94 -26.96
CA SER A 8 55.00 -5.35 -25.99
C SER A 8 54.37 -6.71 -26.33
N ASP A 9 54.05 -6.95 -27.59
CA ASP A 9 53.37 -8.18 -28.01
C ASP A 9 54.33 -9.38 -28.03
N ILE A 10 55.62 -9.14 -28.29
CA ILE A 10 56.68 -10.14 -28.15
C ILE A 10 56.88 -10.50 -26.66
N LEU A 11 56.84 -9.52 -25.77
CA LEU A 11 56.96 -9.73 -24.32
C LEU A 11 55.74 -10.46 -23.73
N ILE A 12 54.54 -10.17 -24.21
CA ILE A 12 53.31 -10.88 -23.83
C ILE A 12 53.34 -12.33 -24.35
N LEU A 13 53.79 -12.55 -25.59
CA LEU A 13 53.94 -13.89 -26.16
C LEU A 13 54.99 -14.71 -25.38
N LEU A 14 56.12 -14.09 -25.02
CA LEU A 14 57.15 -14.70 -24.18
C LEU A 14 56.64 -14.99 -22.76
N GLY A 15 55.86 -14.09 -22.16
CA GLY A 15 55.23 -14.28 -20.86
C GLY A 15 54.22 -15.42 -20.83
N ASN A 16 53.41 -15.56 -21.90
CA ASN A 16 52.46 -16.66 -22.05
C ASN A 16 53.15 -18.01 -22.32
N ILE A 17 54.23 -18.02 -23.11
CA ILE A 17 55.09 -19.21 -23.31
C ILE A 17 55.76 -19.59 -21.98
N PHE A 18 56.22 -18.63 -21.18
CA PHE A 18 56.83 -18.87 -19.86
C PHE A 18 55.85 -19.43 -18.83
N ALA A 19 54.62 -18.90 -18.79
CA ALA A 19 53.56 -19.41 -17.94
C ALA A 19 53.15 -20.84 -18.32
N ALA A 20 53.14 -21.17 -19.61
CA ALA A 20 52.89 -22.52 -20.10
C ALA A 20 54.04 -23.49 -19.77
N VAL A 21 55.30 -23.06 -19.85
CA VAL A 21 56.48 -23.86 -19.46
C VAL A 21 56.47 -24.18 -17.95
N LEU A 22 56.04 -23.23 -17.11
CA LEU A 22 55.89 -23.40 -15.66
C LEU A 22 54.80 -24.41 -15.27
N TYR A 23 53.76 -24.56 -16.09
CA TYR A 23 52.69 -25.51 -15.83
C TYR A 23 53.07 -26.96 -16.19
N TYR A 24 54.03 -27.16 -17.10
CA TYR A 24 54.33 -28.48 -17.69
C TYR A 24 55.77 -29.00 -17.49
N THR A 25 56.70 -28.27 -16.86
CA THR A 25 58.07 -28.76 -16.61
C THR A 25 58.53 -28.63 -15.14
N PRO A 26 59.30 -29.60 -14.61
CA PRO A 26 59.86 -29.54 -13.27
C PRO A 26 61.19 -28.76 -13.30
N LEU A 27 61.13 -27.46 -13.56
CA LEU A 27 62.27 -26.58 -13.31
C LEU A 27 62.39 -26.34 -11.80
N ASN A 28 63.60 -26.44 -11.26
CA ASN A 28 63.88 -26.22 -9.85
C ASN A 28 63.50 -24.78 -9.48
N LYS A 29 62.58 -24.60 -8.53
CA LYS A 29 62.02 -23.30 -8.11
C LYS A 29 63.12 -22.26 -7.87
N LYS A 30 64.28 -22.69 -7.37
CA LYS A 30 65.45 -21.84 -7.07
C LYS A 30 66.07 -21.15 -8.30
N ASP A 31 66.11 -21.81 -9.46
CA ASP A 31 66.73 -21.24 -10.67
C ASP A 31 65.82 -20.21 -11.35
N LEU A 32 64.50 -20.42 -11.25
CA LEU A 32 63.48 -19.46 -11.66
C LEU A 32 63.59 -18.15 -10.84
N PHE A 33 63.83 -18.26 -9.53
CA PHE A 33 64.01 -17.11 -8.64
C PHE A 33 65.29 -16.32 -8.93
N ILE A 34 66.37 -16.98 -9.36
CA ILE A 34 67.62 -16.30 -9.76
C ILE A 34 67.43 -15.52 -11.06
N MET A 35 66.59 -16.00 -11.98
CA MET A 35 66.25 -15.26 -13.20
C MET A 35 65.37 -14.04 -12.93
N MET A 36 64.33 -14.15 -12.09
CA MET A 36 63.45 -13.03 -11.75
C MET A 36 64.20 -11.92 -10.98
N ALA A 37 65.13 -12.29 -10.09
CA ALA A 37 65.98 -11.34 -9.38
C ALA A 37 66.97 -10.58 -10.28
N ARG A 38 67.22 -11.06 -11.51
CA ARG A 38 68.17 -10.44 -12.47
C ARG A 38 67.49 -9.55 -13.52
N ASP A 39 66.18 -9.65 -13.71
CA ASP A 39 65.43 -8.82 -14.66
C ASP A 39 64.13 -8.23 -14.04
N PRO A 40 64.13 -6.91 -13.71
CA PRO A 40 63.00 -6.23 -13.09
C PRO A 40 61.71 -6.26 -13.93
N ALA A 41 61.81 -6.22 -15.26
CA ALA A 41 60.64 -6.15 -16.14
C ALA A 41 59.86 -7.49 -16.18
N LEU A 42 60.55 -8.60 -15.97
CA LEU A 42 59.99 -9.94 -15.85
C LEU A 42 59.22 -10.11 -14.53
N THR A 43 59.72 -9.47 -13.47
CA THR A 43 59.09 -9.45 -12.15
C THR A 43 57.84 -8.57 -12.15
N GLU A 44 57.89 -7.39 -12.77
CA GLU A 44 56.76 -6.45 -12.84
C GLU A 44 55.57 -7.00 -13.66
N ASN A 45 55.83 -7.74 -14.74
CA ASN A 45 54.79 -8.43 -15.52
C ASN A 45 54.15 -9.62 -14.78
N PHE A 46 54.88 -10.30 -13.90
CA PHE A 46 54.34 -11.40 -13.09
C PHE A 46 53.29 -10.91 -12.07
N PHE A 47 53.50 -9.72 -11.51
CA PHE A 47 52.61 -9.11 -10.50
C PHE A 47 51.48 -8.23 -11.10
N SER A 48 51.54 -7.83 -12.37
CA SER A 48 50.58 -6.89 -12.99
C SER A 48 49.47 -7.52 -13.85
N LEU A 49 49.48 -8.83 -14.12
CA LEU A 49 48.40 -9.50 -14.87
C LEU A 49 47.06 -9.50 -14.09
N SER A 50 46.15 -8.63 -14.53
CA SER A 50 44.87 -8.24 -13.91
C SER A 50 43.71 -9.23 -14.11
N SER A 51 43.98 -10.49 -14.41
CA SER A 51 42.93 -11.52 -14.49
C SER A 51 43.42 -12.84 -13.88
N ILE A 52 42.58 -13.45 -13.02
CA ILE A 52 42.47 -14.89 -12.66
C ILE A 52 42.64 -15.23 -11.14
N ASN A 53 41.53 -15.78 -10.56
CA ASN A 53 41.25 -16.66 -9.40
C ASN A 53 42.03 -16.66 -8.05
N ASN A 54 41.28 -17.03 -6.98
CA ASN A 54 41.66 -17.16 -5.56
C ASN A 54 42.97 -17.94 -5.28
N ASP A 55 43.34 -18.91 -6.11
CA ASP A 55 44.57 -19.71 -5.93
C ASP A 55 45.87 -18.89 -6.12
N LYS A 56 45.78 -17.68 -6.70
CA LYS A 56 46.92 -16.76 -6.84
C LYS A 56 47.27 -16.05 -5.52
N TYR A 57 46.30 -15.84 -4.63
CA TYR A 57 46.51 -15.14 -3.35
C TYR A 57 47.37 -15.97 -2.38
N GLU A 58 47.10 -17.27 -2.29
CA GLU A 58 47.93 -18.20 -1.50
C GLU A 58 49.35 -18.31 -2.08
N ASN A 59 49.51 -18.32 -3.40
CA ASN A 59 50.82 -18.41 -4.04
C ASN A 59 51.65 -17.12 -3.90
N ILE A 60 51.02 -15.94 -3.97
CA ILE A 60 51.68 -14.65 -3.72
C ILE A 60 52.08 -14.53 -2.24
N GLN A 61 51.18 -14.87 -1.32
CA GLN A 61 51.46 -14.85 0.11
C GLN A 61 52.54 -15.87 0.50
N ALA A 62 52.51 -17.08 -0.08
CA ALA A 62 53.56 -18.08 0.10
C ALA A 62 54.91 -17.58 -0.43
N THR A 63 54.93 -16.86 -1.56
CA THR A 63 56.14 -16.27 -2.15
C THR A 63 56.71 -15.16 -1.26
N ILE A 64 55.87 -14.28 -0.72
CA ILE A 64 56.27 -13.26 0.26
C ILE A 64 56.84 -13.92 1.53
N ASN A 65 56.16 -14.93 2.06
CA ASN A 65 56.61 -15.66 3.25
C ASN A 65 57.95 -16.38 3.01
N LEU A 66 58.21 -16.89 1.80
CA LEU A 66 59.45 -17.58 1.44
C LEU A 66 60.62 -16.60 1.22
N LEU A 67 60.38 -15.43 0.63
CA LEU A 67 61.36 -14.35 0.50
C LEU A 67 61.77 -13.75 1.86
N ILE A 68 60.81 -13.66 2.79
CA ILE A 68 61.05 -13.30 4.20
C ILE A 68 61.89 -14.38 4.89
N LYS A 69 61.55 -15.67 4.68
CA LYS A 69 62.27 -16.81 5.26
C LYS A 69 63.74 -16.91 4.79
N GLU A 70 64.01 -16.61 3.51
CA GLU A 70 65.35 -16.71 2.90
C GLU A 70 66.15 -15.39 2.92
N LYS A 71 65.65 -14.32 3.55
CA LYS A 71 66.30 -13.00 3.70
C LYS A 71 66.63 -12.26 2.39
N LEU A 72 65.81 -12.41 1.35
CA LEU A 72 66.02 -11.81 0.00
C LEU A 72 65.07 -10.63 -0.29
N TYR A 73 64.72 -9.84 0.72
CA TYR A 73 63.67 -8.80 0.67
C TYR A 73 64.02 -7.54 -0.15
N SER A 74 65.28 -7.35 -0.54
CA SER A 74 65.72 -6.21 -1.39
C SER A 74 65.23 -6.27 -2.84
N TYR A 75 64.62 -7.39 -3.24
CA TYR A 75 64.19 -7.66 -4.62
C TYR A 75 62.66 -7.56 -4.82
N LEU A 76 61.90 -7.09 -3.81
CA LEU A 76 60.46 -6.84 -3.92
C LEU A 76 60.21 -5.50 -4.67
N PRO A 77 59.37 -5.45 -5.71
CA PRO A 77 59.03 -4.20 -6.38
C PRO A 77 58.13 -3.30 -5.50
N ASN A 78 58.08 -2.00 -5.81
CA ASN A 78 57.15 -1.06 -5.18
C ASN A 78 55.72 -1.32 -5.70
N VAL A 79 54.95 -2.18 -5.03
CA VAL A 79 53.56 -2.52 -5.42
C VAL A 79 52.56 -1.61 -4.70
N GLU A 80 51.40 -1.39 -5.33
CA GLU A 80 50.24 -0.59 -4.88
C GLU A 80 49.77 -0.84 -3.42
N PRO A 81 48.98 0.10 -2.82
CA PRO A 81 48.78 0.27 -1.37
C PRO A 81 48.19 -0.93 -0.60
N ILE A 82 47.64 -1.93 -1.30
CA ILE A 82 47.01 -3.12 -0.69
C ILE A 82 48.06 -4.03 0.02
N TYR A 83 49.34 -3.94 -0.36
CA TYR A 83 50.41 -4.74 0.26
C TYR A 83 51.39 -3.94 1.16
N ALA A 84 51.16 -2.63 1.34
CA ALA A 84 52.12 -1.70 1.94
C ALA A 84 52.25 -1.78 3.48
N TYR A 85 51.30 -2.41 4.18
CA TYR A 85 51.30 -2.40 5.65
C TYR A 85 52.47 -3.21 6.23
N ASN A 86 52.77 -4.39 5.67
CA ASN A 86 53.80 -5.28 6.20
C ASN A 86 55.25 -4.81 5.91
N LEU A 87 55.47 -4.02 4.84
CA LEU A 87 56.81 -3.53 4.46
C LEU A 87 57.26 -2.28 5.23
N ALA A 88 56.33 -1.39 5.59
CA ALA A 88 56.63 -0.26 6.48
C ALA A 88 56.93 -0.72 7.91
N LEU A 89 56.29 -1.81 8.35
CA LEU A 89 56.40 -2.40 9.70
C LEU A 89 57.77 -3.04 10.00
N LEU A 90 58.50 -3.55 8.99
CA LEU A 90 59.84 -4.14 9.20
C LEU A 90 60.96 -3.10 9.41
N LYS A 91 60.73 -1.82 9.11
CA LYS A 91 61.75 -0.76 9.26
C LYS A 91 61.86 -0.20 10.68
N GLU A 92 60.87 -0.38 11.56
CA GLU A 92 60.83 0.20 12.92
C GLU A 92 60.84 -0.84 14.06
N GLU A 93 61.07 -2.12 13.76
CA GLU A 93 61.06 -3.24 14.73
C GLU A 93 61.93 -2.97 15.97
N ALA A 94 63.16 -2.47 15.75
CA ALA A 94 64.11 -2.17 16.83
C ALA A 94 63.59 -1.07 17.78
N LYS A 95 62.84 -0.09 17.27
CA LYS A 95 62.26 1.00 18.07
C LYS A 95 61.11 0.49 18.94
N LEU A 96 60.23 -0.33 18.38
CA LEU A 96 59.10 -0.92 19.11
C LEU A 96 59.58 -1.87 20.22
N GLN A 97 60.56 -2.73 19.93
CA GLN A 97 61.16 -3.64 20.93
C GLN A 97 61.80 -2.87 22.10
N ASN A 98 62.39 -1.72 21.80
CA ASN A 98 62.97 -0.85 22.84
C ASN A 98 61.88 -0.20 23.71
N GLU A 99 60.83 0.36 23.12
CA GLU A 99 59.73 1.02 23.86
C GLU A 99 58.93 0.03 24.75
N LEU A 100 58.67 -1.19 24.25
CA LEU A 100 58.05 -2.26 25.03
C LEU A 100 58.95 -2.72 26.19
N SER A 101 60.25 -2.82 25.94
CA SER A 101 61.23 -3.16 26.99
C SER A 101 61.22 -2.15 28.14
N VAL A 102 61.09 -0.85 27.83
CA VAL A 102 61.00 0.22 28.83
C VAL A 102 59.70 0.10 29.64
N THR A 103 58.57 -0.11 28.96
CA THR A 103 57.24 -0.17 29.61
C THR A 103 57.12 -1.39 30.53
N ILE A 104 57.53 -2.57 30.07
CA ILE A 104 57.58 -3.80 30.90
C ILE A 104 58.56 -3.63 32.07
N GLY A 105 59.69 -2.95 31.84
CA GLY A 105 60.66 -2.63 32.89
C GLY A 105 60.07 -1.81 34.04
N LYS A 106 59.24 -0.80 33.74
CA LYS A 106 58.56 0.02 34.76
C LYS A 106 57.57 -0.80 35.59
N ILE A 107 56.76 -1.64 34.94
CA ILE A 107 55.78 -2.50 35.63
C ILE A 107 56.51 -3.50 36.55
N LYS A 108 57.61 -4.08 36.07
CA LYS A 108 58.43 -5.01 36.86
C LYS A 108 59.05 -4.30 38.07
N GLN A 109 59.68 -3.14 37.86
CA GLN A 109 60.31 -2.39 38.95
C GLN A 109 59.31 -2.08 40.06
N TRP A 110 58.12 -1.60 39.71
CA TRP A 110 57.06 -1.34 40.68
C TRP A 110 56.60 -2.63 41.38
N ALA A 111 56.46 -3.74 40.65
CA ALA A 111 56.08 -5.04 41.24
C ALA A 111 57.13 -5.57 42.23
N ASP A 112 58.41 -5.40 41.91
CA ASP A 112 59.54 -5.76 42.78
C ASP A 112 59.57 -4.87 44.04
N GLU A 113 59.38 -3.54 43.89
CA GLU A 113 59.27 -2.58 45.01
C GLU A 113 58.10 -2.91 45.96
N GLN A 114 57.00 -3.46 45.44
CA GLN A 114 55.83 -3.86 46.22
C GLN A 114 55.84 -5.34 46.66
N SER A 115 56.94 -6.07 46.42
CA SER A 115 57.14 -7.48 46.83
C SER A 115 56.06 -8.45 46.31
N LEU A 116 55.67 -8.33 45.04
CA LEU A 116 54.66 -9.21 44.42
C LEU A 116 55.27 -10.57 43.94
N PRO A 117 54.49 -11.67 43.87
CA PRO A 117 55.05 -13.03 43.83
C PRO A 117 55.50 -13.58 42.46
N ASP A 118 55.18 -12.95 41.33
CA ASP A 118 55.42 -13.54 39.99
C ASP A 118 55.93 -12.54 38.95
N THR A 119 57.15 -12.02 39.12
CA THR A 119 57.80 -11.18 38.10
C THR A 119 58.48 -11.97 36.98
N VAL A 120 58.48 -13.30 37.07
CA VAL A 120 59.09 -14.23 36.10
C VAL A 120 58.27 -14.31 34.81
N SER A 121 56.93 -14.33 34.93
CA SER A 121 56.01 -14.35 33.78
C SER A 121 56.18 -13.14 32.84
N LEU A 122 56.53 -11.96 33.39
CA LEU A 122 56.81 -10.74 32.60
C LEU A 122 58.14 -10.80 31.83
N VAL A 123 59.16 -11.45 32.40
CA VAL A 123 60.46 -11.65 31.74
C VAL A 123 60.31 -12.65 30.58
N ALA A 124 59.62 -13.76 30.81
CA ALA A 124 59.32 -14.75 29.78
C ALA A 124 58.47 -14.17 28.63
N PHE A 125 57.52 -13.27 28.95
CA PHE A 125 56.73 -12.55 27.95
C PHE A 125 57.60 -11.62 27.09
N LYS A 126 58.53 -10.88 27.70
CA LYS A 126 59.50 -10.03 26.98
C LYS A 126 60.39 -10.83 26.02
N GLU A 127 60.88 -12.00 26.45
CA GLU A 127 61.74 -12.85 25.62
C GLU A 127 61.00 -13.43 24.40
N LYS A 128 59.72 -13.78 24.53
CA LYS A 128 58.90 -14.25 23.40
C LYS A 128 58.59 -13.15 22.37
N LEU A 129 58.53 -11.89 22.79
CA LEU A 129 58.33 -10.74 21.88
C LEU A 129 59.54 -10.45 20.99
N ALA A 130 60.70 -11.07 21.23
CA ALA A 130 61.90 -10.94 20.41
C ALA A 130 61.90 -11.87 19.17
N MET A 131 60.88 -12.70 18.96
CA MET A 131 60.78 -13.60 17.81
C MET A 131 59.97 -12.99 16.64
N PRO A 132 60.50 -12.95 15.40
CA PRO A 132 59.87 -12.20 14.30
C PRO A 132 58.58 -12.79 13.72
N SER A 133 58.32 -14.10 13.86
CA SER A 133 57.25 -14.76 13.09
C SER A 133 55.83 -14.55 13.63
N ASP A 134 55.67 -14.32 14.94
CA ASP A 134 54.35 -14.28 15.59
C ASP A 134 53.96 -12.85 16.04
N ALA A 135 54.89 -11.90 15.95
CA ALA A 135 54.77 -10.55 16.55
C ALA A 135 54.23 -9.46 15.59
N ILE A 136 54.22 -9.71 14.27
CA ILE A 136 54.00 -8.64 13.28
C ILE A 136 52.52 -8.17 13.21
N VAL A 137 51.55 -8.98 13.63
CA VAL A 137 50.11 -8.67 13.48
C VAL A 137 49.47 -8.06 14.75
N ILE A 138 50.06 -8.19 15.94
CA ILE A 138 49.28 -8.04 17.20
C ILE A 138 49.45 -6.70 17.94
N MET A 139 50.50 -5.89 17.73
CA MET A 139 50.87 -4.90 18.77
C MET A 139 50.77 -3.41 18.44
N TYR A 140 50.47 -2.98 17.19
CA TYR A 140 50.53 -1.54 16.88
C TYR A 140 49.24 -0.73 17.11
N GLY A 141 48.33 -1.20 17.97
CA GLY A 141 47.11 -0.47 18.33
C GLY A 141 46.78 -0.52 19.81
N ALA A 142 46.09 -1.57 20.24
CA ALA A 142 45.48 -1.61 21.57
C ALA A 142 46.35 -2.32 22.63
N GLY A 143 47.16 -3.33 22.28
CA GLY A 143 48.03 -4.03 23.26
C GLY A 143 49.10 -3.14 23.89
N LYS A 144 49.88 -2.42 23.07
CA LYS A 144 50.88 -1.44 23.54
C LYS A 144 50.25 -0.32 24.37
N LYS A 145 49.17 0.27 23.84
CA LYS A 145 48.44 1.36 24.52
C LYS A 145 47.89 0.93 25.88
N ASN A 146 47.41 -0.31 26.00
CA ASN A 146 46.92 -0.84 27.28
C ASN A 146 48.06 -1.09 28.27
N LEU A 147 49.21 -1.61 27.84
CA LEU A 147 50.40 -1.77 28.70
C LEU A 147 50.96 -0.42 29.16
N GLU A 148 50.99 0.59 28.28
CA GLU A 148 51.38 1.96 28.63
C GLU A 148 50.38 2.59 29.60
N THR A 149 49.07 2.38 29.37
CA THR A 149 48.00 2.86 30.27
C THR A 149 48.13 2.23 31.64
N VAL A 150 48.35 0.92 31.73
CA VAL A 150 48.58 0.22 33.02
C VAL A 150 49.85 0.74 33.70
N ALA A 151 50.95 0.94 32.95
CA ALA A 151 52.19 1.49 33.50
C ALA A 151 52.03 2.92 34.05
N VAL A 152 51.14 3.71 33.47
CA VAL A 152 50.77 5.05 33.99
C VAL A 152 49.84 4.91 35.20
N LEU A 153 48.83 4.04 35.16
CA LEU A 153 47.86 3.83 36.24
C LEU A 153 48.51 3.31 37.54
N ILE A 154 49.52 2.44 37.47
CA ILE A 154 50.25 1.99 38.68
C ILE A 154 51.03 3.13 39.36
N THR A 155 51.36 4.19 38.61
CA THR A 155 52.00 5.40 39.15
C THR A 155 51.00 6.45 39.65
N GLU A 156 49.71 6.29 39.39
CA GLU A 156 48.67 7.25 39.81
C GLU A 156 48.39 7.10 41.31
N THR A 157 48.69 8.16 42.06
CA THR A 157 48.56 8.21 43.52
C THR A 157 47.12 8.29 43.99
N ALA A 158 46.19 8.73 43.12
CA ALA A 158 44.75 8.73 43.40
C ALA A 158 44.14 7.31 43.48
N ILE A 159 44.83 6.29 42.95
CA ILE A 159 44.39 4.89 42.99
C ILE A 159 44.98 4.18 44.23
N ASN A 160 44.12 3.54 45.03
CA ASN A 160 44.55 2.86 46.25
C ASN A 160 45.60 1.76 45.95
N LEU A 161 46.61 1.65 46.81
CA LEU A 161 47.71 0.71 46.69
C LEU A 161 47.26 -0.76 46.51
N GLU A 162 46.24 -1.21 47.25
CA GLU A 162 45.75 -2.60 47.14
C GLU A 162 45.07 -2.87 45.79
N GLN A 163 44.43 -1.86 45.20
CA GLN A 163 43.86 -1.97 43.86
C GLN A 163 44.95 -2.02 42.79
N ARG A 164 46.01 -1.20 42.93
CA ARG A 164 47.19 -1.26 42.05
C ARG A 164 47.87 -2.63 42.12
N LYS A 165 47.99 -3.21 43.32
CA LYS A 165 48.53 -4.57 43.51
C LYS A 165 47.65 -5.61 42.83
N GLN A 166 46.33 -5.51 42.95
CA GLN A 166 45.41 -6.46 42.31
C GLN A 166 45.49 -6.43 40.78
N ILE A 167 45.71 -5.27 40.15
CA ILE A 167 45.90 -5.15 38.69
C ILE A 167 47.11 -5.98 38.24
N VAL A 168 48.23 -5.81 38.92
CA VAL A 168 49.47 -6.55 38.61
C VAL A 168 49.32 -8.02 38.98
N ILE A 169 48.71 -8.36 40.11
CA ILE A 169 48.41 -9.75 40.49
C ILE A 169 47.53 -10.42 39.43
N ASN A 170 46.49 -9.77 38.91
CA ASN A 170 45.63 -10.33 37.86
C ASN A 170 46.37 -10.54 36.54
N MET A 171 47.31 -9.65 36.19
CA MET A 171 48.19 -9.84 35.04
C MET A 171 49.16 -11.02 35.22
N LEU A 172 49.52 -11.35 36.47
CA LEU A 172 50.51 -12.38 36.80
C LEU A 172 49.89 -13.74 37.19
N ALA A 173 48.67 -13.76 37.71
CA ALA A 173 48.03 -14.95 38.29
C ALA A 173 47.71 -16.04 37.25
N ASP A 174 47.74 -15.71 35.96
CA ASP A 174 47.36 -16.61 34.89
C ASP A 174 48.60 -17.03 34.09
N LYS A 175 49.10 -18.24 34.37
CA LYS A 175 50.27 -18.87 33.70
C LYS A 175 50.10 -19.06 32.17
N GLU A 176 48.97 -18.63 31.63
CA GLU A 176 48.60 -18.59 30.23
C GLU A 176 49.15 -17.35 29.49
N LEU A 177 49.69 -16.34 30.20
CA LEU A 177 50.30 -15.15 29.58
C LEU A 177 51.43 -15.52 28.59
N THR A 178 52.05 -16.68 28.83
CA THR A 178 53.12 -17.24 28.02
C THR A 178 52.63 -18.17 26.90
N LYS A 179 51.34 -18.56 26.86
CA LYS A 179 50.85 -19.63 25.97
C LYS A 179 50.03 -19.15 24.77
N CYS A 180 49.42 -17.96 24.81
CA CYS A 180 48.74 -17.39 23.64
C CYS A 180 48.70 -15.86 23.70
N ILE A 181 49.43 -15.20 22.79
CA ILE A 181 49.53 -13.73 22.71
C ILE A 181 48.16 -13.09 22.44
N THR A 182 47.26 -13.78 21.71
CA THR A 182 45.87 -13.34 21.44
C THR A 182 44.98 -13.37 22.68
N GLY A 183 45.21 -14.33 23.61
CA GLY A 183 44.49 -14.42 24.88
C GLY A 183 44.92 -13.36 25.91
N CYS A 184 46.18 -12.89 25.82
CA CYS A 184 46.69 -11.81 26.66
C CYS A 184 46.05 -10.46 26.31
N TYR A 185 45.84 -10.21 25.01
CA TYR A 185 45.21 -9.00 24.50
C TYR A 185 43.80 -8.79 25.05
N SER A 186 42.93 -9.81 24.97
CA SER A 186 41.54 -9.69 25.41
C SER A 186 41.41 -9.52 26.94
N ARG A 187 42.28 -10.17 27.71
CA ARG A 187 42.30 -10.07 29.18
C ARG A 187 42.84 -8.71 29.66
N ILE A 188 43.91 -8.21 29.04
CA ILE A 188 44.48 -6.88 29.32
C ILE A 188 43.51 -5.76 28.88
N SER A 189 42.83 -5.91 27.74
CA SER A 189 41.81 -4.95 27.29
C SER A 189 40.61 -4.93 28.23
N SER A 190 40.10 -6.09 28.64
CA SER A 190 38.96 -6.17 29.57
C SER A 190 39.30 -5.55 30.94
N ALA A 191 40.50 -5.79 31.47
CA ALA A 191 40.93 -5.17 32.72
C ALA A 191 41.14 -3.65 32.60
N ALA A 192 41.73 -3.18 31.49
CA ALA A 192 41.93 -1.75 31.22
C ALA A 192 40.61 -1.02 30.94
N GLU A 193 39.65 -1.65 30.25
CA GLU A 193 38.32 -1.11 29.99
C GLU A 193 37.48 -1.03 31.27
N GLN A 194 37.53 -2.06 32.12
CA GLN A 194 36.89 -2.03 33.45
C GLN A 194 37.50 -0.96 34.37
N LEU A 195 38.80 -0.69 34.26
CA LEU A 195 39.46 0.41 34.96
C LEU A 195 39.01 1.78 34.44
N ILE A 196 38.96 1.98 33.12
CA ILE A 196 38.48 3.24 32.50
C ILE A 196 37.00 3.50 32.84
N GLU A 197 36.17 2.46 32.94
CA GLU A 197 34.78 2.59 33.35
C GLU A 197 34.59 2.96 34.84
N SER A 198 35.64 2.87 35.67
CA SER A 198 35.55 3.01 37.13
C SER A 198 36.07 4.33 37.73
N PHE A 199 36.69 5.23 36.94
CA PHE A 199 37.46 6.36 37.50
C PHE A 199 36.94 7.79 37.29
N GLU A 200 35.84 8.08 36.56
CA GLU A 200 35.37 9.47 36.45
C GLU A 200 33.83 9.61 36.40
N GLY A 201 33.28 10.47 37.27
CA GLY A 201 31.85 10.77 37.43
C GLY A 201 31.09 11.11 36.13
N PRO A 202 30.79 12.39 35.80
CA PRO A 202 29.92 12.78 34.67
C PRO A 202 30.31 12.20 33.28
N HIS A 203 31.50 11.62 33.14
CA HIS A 203 31.98 10.91 31.96
C HIS A 203 31.35 9.53 31.73
N GLN A 204 30.87 8.84 32.78
CA GLN A 204 30.26 7.51 32.63
C GLN A 204 28.86 7.56 31.97
N THR A 205 28.05 8.56 32.33
CA THR A 205 26.76 8.81 31.66
C THR A 205 26.97 9.15 30.19
N ARG A 206 28.00 9.95 29.88
CA ARG A 206 28.40 10.24 28.49
C ARG A 206 28.83 8.98 27.74
N SER A 207 29.60 8.09 28.38
CA SER A 207 30.00 6.79 27.82
C SER A 207 28.79 5.90 27.52
N TRP A 208 27.79 5.84 28.42
CA TRP A 208 26.58 5.05 28.20
C TRP A 208 25.70 5.62 27.09
N VAL A 209 25.55 6.95 27.00
CA VAL A 209 24.85 7.60 25.88
C VAL A 209 25.56 7.34 24.56
N GLN A 210 26.90 7.46 24.54
CA GLN A 210 27.73 7.16 23.37
C GLN A 210 27.63 5.67 22.98
N SER A 211 27.63 4.76 23.94
CA SER A 211 27.43 3.32 23.71
C SER A 211 26.05 3.02 23.14
N TYR A 212 25.00 3.64 23.67
CA TYR A 212 23.63 3.51 23.16
C TYR A 212 23.55 3.98 21.71
N ILE A 213 24.03 5.19 21.40
CA ILE A 213 23.99 5.76 20.06
C ILE A 213 24.83 4.92 19.08
N ASN A 214 26.00 4.43 19.50
CA ASN A 214 26.82 3.52 18.70
C ASN A 214 26.08 2.20 18.39
N THR A 215 25.38 1.63 19.36
CA THR A 215 24.60 0.39 19.17
C THR A 215 23.44 0.62 18.21
N GLU A 216 22.65 1.68 18.39
CA GLU A 216 21.54 2.03 17.50
C GLU A 216 22.03 2.30 16.07
N ALA A 217 23.11 3.05 15.92
CA ALA A 217 23.72 3.33 14.62
C ALA A 217 24.16 2.06 13.90
N ARG A 218 24.83 1.13 14.61
CA ARG A 218 25.27 -0.15 14.04
C ARG A 218 24.10 -1.06 13.69
N GLN A 219 23.08 -1.14 14.53
CA GLN A 219 21.88 -1.91 14.27
C GLN A 219 21.11 -1.36 13.07
N LEU A 220 20.93 -0.04 12.97
CA LEU A 220 20.31 0.59 11.82
C LEU A 220 21.12 0.34 10.55
N ALA A 221 22.44 0.40 10.61
CA ALA A 221 23.31 0.15 9.46
C ALA A 221 23.16 -1.28 8.90
N ALA A 222 22.86 -2.25 9.78
CA ALA A 222 22.61 -3.64 9.44
C ALA A 222 21.13 -3.94 9.09
N LYS A 223 20.20 -2.98 9.28
CA LYS A 223 18.80 -3.12 8.86
C LYS A 223 18.66 -2.82 7.38
N THR A 224 17.66 -3.42 6.75
CA THR A 224 17.26 -3.11 5.37
C THR A 224 16.93 -1.63 5.26
N ALA A 225 17.64 -0.93 4.38
CA ALA A 225 17.44 0.48 4.14
C ALA A 225 16.10 0.66 3.45
N PHE A 226 15.14 1.34 4.06
CA PHE A 226 13.86 1.56 3.41
C PHE A 226 14.03 2.51 2.20
N PRO A 227 13.49 2.18 1.01
CA PRO A 227 12.66 1.01 0.70
C PRO A 227 13.39 -0.14 -0.04
N MET A 228 14.72 -0.15 -0.01
CA MET A 228 15.57 -1.15 -0.64
C MET A 228 15.56 -2.52 0.09
N PRO A 229 15.66 -3.64 -0.65
CA PRO A 229 15.75 -4.99 -0.07
C PRO A 229 17.11 -5.31 0.57
N VAL A 230 18.00 -4.32 0.71
CA VAL A 230 19.39 -4.50 1.16
C VAL A 230 19.70 -3.57 2.32
N THR A 231 20.73 -3.92 3.10
CA THR A 231 21.13 -3.13 4.26
C THR A 231 21.81 -1.82 3.87
N TYR A 232 21.82 -0.84 4.78
CA TYR A 232 22.56 0.42 4.55
C TYR A 232 24.06 0.17 4.30
N GLN A 233 24.65 -0.83 4.96
CA GLN A 233 26.05 -1.25 4.71
C GLN A 233 26.24 -1.77 3.28
N ALA A 234 25.36 -2.65 2.80
CA ALA A 234 25.43 -3.17 1.43
C ALA A 234 25.24 -2.06 0.39
N LEU A 235 24.36 -1.10 0.66
CA LEU A 235 24.17 0.07 -0.21
C LEU A 235 25.43 0.93 -0.32
N VAL A 236 26.15 1.15 0.78
CA VAL A 236 27.42 1.88 0.77
C VAL A 236 28.46 1.14 -0.07
N CYS A 237 28.61 -0.18 0.12
CA CYS A 237 29.51 -1.01 -0.70
C CYS A 237 29.16 -0.90 -2.19
N LYS A 238 27.88 -1.03 -2.53
CA LYS A 238 27.41 -0.97 -3.91
C LYS A 238 27.59 0.41 -4.55
N ALA A 239 27.31 1.48 -3.81
CA ALA A 239 27.54 2.86 -4.24
C ALA A 239 29.02 3.16 -4.53
N SER A 240 29.92 2.42 -3.88
CA SER A 240 31.37 2.54 -4.06
C SER A 240 31.99 1.56 -5.05
N GLY A 241 31.21 0.63 -5.59
CA GLY A 241 31.68 -0.40 -6.53
C GLY A 241 32.53 -1.52 -5.92
N CYS A 242 32.52 -1.71 -4.59
CA CYS A 242 33.32 -2.74 -3.91
C CYS A 242 32.49 -4.00 -3.55
N SER A 243 33.18 -5.12 -3.27
CA SER A 243 32.53 -6.36 -2.83
C SER A 243 31.90 -6.21 -1.44
N GLU A 244 30.69 -6.74 -1.26
CA GLU A 244 29.96 -6.67 0.02
C GLU A 244 30.68 -7.47 1.13
N GLU A 245 31.02 -8.74 0.87
CA GLU A 245 31.57 -9.66 1.86
C GLU A 245 32.83 -9.14 2.57
N SER A 246 33.72 -8.45 1.84
CA SER A 246 34.98 -7.97 2.39
C SER A 246 34.90 -6.55 2.98
N ASN A 247 33.84 -5.79 2.69
CA ASN A 247 33.79 -4.35 3.00
C ASN A 247 32.64 -3.92 3.91
N MET A 248 31.75 -4.83 4.33
CA MET A 248 30.64 -4.50 5.24
C MET A 248 31.09 -3.81 6.54
N LEU A 249 32.22 -4.23 7.12
CA LEU A 249 32.77 -3.61 8.33
C LEU A 249 33.22 -2.17 8.08
N HIS A 250 33.90 -1.93 6.96
CA HIS A 250 34.34 -0.59 6.53
C HIS A 250 33.13 0.30 6.22
N ALA A 251 32.09 -0.24 5.57
CA ALA A 251 30.86 0.48 5.26
C ALA A 251 30.11 0.92 6.54
N ASN A 252 30.09 0.07 7.57
CA ASN A 252 29.53 0.41 8.88
C ASN A 252 30.33 1.55 9.55
N ASN A 253 31.66 1.42 9.57
CA ASN A 253 32.54 2.45 10.14
C ASN A 253 32.43 3.78 9.38
N TYR A 254 32.19 3.75 8.06
CA TYR A 254 31.92 4.93 7.26
C TYR A 254 30.60 5.61 7.63
N LEU A 255 29.51 4.86 7.79
CA LEU A 255 28.24 5.42 8.26
C LEU A 255 28.37 6.05 9.66
N LEU A 256 29.11 5.41 10.56
CA LEU A 256 29.43 5.98 11.87
C LEU A 256 30.30 7.25 11.76
N MET A 257 31.27 7.29 10.84
CA MET A 257 32.06 8.48 10.56
C MET A 257 31.18 9.64 10.10
N LYS A 258 30.21 9.37 9.21
CA LYS A 258 29.26 10.38 8.73
C LYS A 258 28.29 10.84 9.81
N ALA A 259 27.83 9.94 10.69
CA ALA A 259 27.09 10.31 11.89
C ALA A 259 27.91 11.25 12.80
N LYS A 260 29.21 10.95 12.99
CA LYS A 260 30.13 11.81 13.75
C LYS A 260 30.30 13.19 13.13
N GLU A 261 30.44 13.28 11.81
CA GLU A 261 30.55 14.54 11.07
C GLU A 261 29.29 15.41 11.21
N ARG A 262 28.10 14.80 11.33
CA ARG A 262 26.83 15.50 11.61
C ARG A 262 26.67 15.93 13.06
N GLY A 263 27.66 15.67 13.93
CA GLY A 263 27.67 16.09 15.32
C GLY A 263 27.13 15.04 16.30
N LEU A 264 26.86 13.81 15.86
CA LEU A 264 26.45 12.73 16.76
C LEU A 264 27.64 12.24 17.61
N PRO A 265 27.45 11.95 18.91
CA PRO A 265 28.51 11.58 19.85
C PRO A 265 28.90 10.09 19.70
N VAL A 266 29.22 9.64 18.50
CA VAL A 266 29.61 8.26 18.20
C VAL A 266 31.12 8.04 18.32
N THR A 267 31.53 6.82 18.60
CA THR A 267 32.94 6.41 18.63
C THR A 267 33.25 5.66 17.35
N VAL A 268 34.25 6.14 16.62
CA VAL A 268 34.68 5.54 15.35
C VAL A 268 36.16 5.23 15.45
N ALA A 269 36.51 3.96 15.24
CA ALA A 269 37.90 3.56 15.10
C ALA A 269 38.48 4.14 13.80
N ARG A 270 39.77 4.48 13.78
CA ARG A 270 40.41 4.97 12.55
C ARG A 270 40.43 3.82 11.54
N ASP A 271 39.69 3.99 10.45
CA ASP A 271 39.50 2.98 9.42
C ASP A 271 39.78 3.60 8.04
N THR A 272 40.90 3.21 7.43
CA THR A 272 41.33 3.72 6.12
C THR A 272 40.43 3.25 4.98
N GLY A 273 39.84 2.07 5.10
CA GLY A 273 38.85 1.57 4.13
C GLY A 273 37.56 2.39 4.18
N ALA A 274 37.12 2.77 5.38
CA ALA A 274 35.99 3.68 5.55
C ALA A 274 36.27 5.07 4.94
N ILE A 275 37.48 5.62 5.11
CA ILE A 275 37.87 6.92 4.54
C ILE A 275 37.88 6.88 3.00
N ALA A 276 38.26 5.75 2.39
CA ALA A 276 38.27 5.61 0.94
C ALA A 276 36.87 5.81 0.31
N PHE A 277 35.80 5.47 1.02
CA PHE A 277 34.42 5.64 0.54
C PHE A 277 34.02 7.09 0.26
N ASP A 278 34.65 8.08 0.92
CA ASP A 278 34.36 9.49 0.66
C ASP A 278 34.74 9.94 -0.75
N THR A 279 35.75 9.27 -1.32
CA THR A 279 36.30 9.56 -2.65
C THR A 279 35.69 8.69 -3.75
N THR A 280 35.12 7.53 -3.40
CA THR A 280 34.57 6.57 -4.37
C THR A 280 33.04 6.67 -4.53
N ILE A 281 32.31 7.14 -3.51
CA ILE A 281 30.85 7.29 -3.60
C ILE A 281 30.50 8.59 -4.35
N ASN A 282 29.75 8.43 -5.44
CA ASN A 282 29.29 9.53 -6.28
C ASN A 282 28.32 10.47 -5.54
N THR A 283 28.28 11.74 -5.94
CA THR A 283 27.43 12.78 -5.32
C THR A 283 25.95 12.41 -5.26
N ASN A 284 25.43 11.73 -6.30
CA ASN A 284 24.03 11.29 -6.35
C ASN A 284 23.72 10.19 -5.32
N ASP A 285 24.70 9.35 -4.99
CA ASP A 285 24.53 8.22 -4.06
C ASP A 285 24.77 8.63 -2.59
N LYS A 286 25.37 9.79 -2.34
CA LYS A 286 25.54 10.34 -0.99
C LYS A 286 24.22 10.62 -0.27
N ALA A 287 23.10 10.72 -0.98
CA ALA A 287 21.80 10.89 -0.33
C ALA A 287 21.36 9.65 0.48
N ILE A 288 21.89 8.44 0.21
CA ILE A 288 21.69 7.25 1.07
C ILE A 288 22.19 7.53 2.50
N ILE A 289 23.31 8.25 2.62
CA ILE A 289 23.92 8.60 3.90
C ILE A 289 23.03 9.58 4.65
N ASN A 290 22.48 10.59 3.95
CA ASN A 290 21.56 11.54 4.55
C ASN A 290 20.28 10.86 5.06
N THR A 291 19.73 9.93 4.28
CA THR A 291 18.57 9.10 4.68
C THR A 291 18.90 8.28 5.92
N TYR A 292 20.04 7.58 5.94
CA TYR A 292 20.51 6.83 7.11
C TYR A 292 20.57 7.71 8.36
N ILE A 293 21.22 8.88 8.28
CA ILE A 293 21.37 9.78 9.43
C ILE A 293 20.01 10.30 9.88
N SER A 294 19.12 10.69 8.95
CA SER A 294 17.76 11.12 9.30
C SER A 294 16.97 10.03 10.00
N TYR A 295 17.10 8.76 9.60
CA TYR A 295 16.43 7.65 10.29
C TYR A 295 17.05 7.39 11.66
N LEU A 296 18.37 7.47 11.79
CA LEU A 296 19.07 7.35 13.07
C LEU A 296 18.61 8.42 14.06
N GLU A 297 18.57 9.69 13.65
CA GLU A 297 18.09 10.80 14.50
C GLU A 297 16.63 10.61 14.97
N LYS A 298 15.78 9.95 14.16
CA LYS A 298 14.39 9.60 14.53
C LYS A 298 14.32 8.45 15.54
N THR A 299 15.22 7.46 15.50
CA THR A 299 15.20 6.32 16.43
C THR A 299 15.77 6.66 17.81
N LEU A 300 16.67 7.65 17.88
CA LEU A 300 17.28 8.12 19.12
C LEU A 300 16.27 8.93 19.96
N ASN A 301 15.81 8.34 21.07
CA ASN A 301 14.89 8.99 22.00
C ASN A 301 15.16 8.58 23.46
N ALA A 302 14.69 9.40 24.39
CA ALA A 302 14.91 9.21 25.83
C ALA A 302 14.43 7.85 26.37
N ASN A 303 13.27 7.35 25.90
CA ASN A 303 12.73 6.07 26.35
C ASN A 303 13.65 4.89 25.99
N ASN A 304 14.14 4.87 24.75
CA ASN A 304 15.05 3.83 24.28
C ASN A 304 16.40 3.90 24.99
N LEU A 305 16.94 5.12 25.23
CA LEU A 305 18.16 5.30 26.02
C LEU A 305 18.00 4.73 27.44
N VAL A 306 16.95 5.14 28.15
CA VAL A 306 16.69 4.69 29.53
C VAL A 306 16.48 3.18 29.56
N THR A 307 15.75 2.62 28.59
CA THR A 307 15.54 1.17 28.48
C THR A 307 16.86 0.44 28.29
N SER A 308 17.71 0.90 27.37
CA SER A 308 19.03 0.30 27.12
C SER A 308 19.93 0.30 28.36
N ILE A 309 19.98 1.43 29.08
CA ILE A 309 20.75 1.55 30.33
C ILE A 309 20.16 0.62 31.41
N SER A 310 18.84 0.61 31.55
CA SER A 310 18.15 -0.20 32.57
C SER A 310 18.35 -1.70 32.34
N GLU A 311 18.33 -2.16 31.09
CA GLU A 311 18.61 -3.55 30.73
C GLU A 311 20.08 -3.94 31.01
N LYS A 312 21.04 -3.04 30.72
CA LYS A 312 22.45 -3.26 31.06
C LYS A 312 22.61 -3.40 32.58
N LEU A 313 22.03 -2.46 33.35
CA LEU A 313 22.07 -2.50 34.81
C LEU A 313 21.36 -3.72 35.37
N HIS A 314 20.23 -4.14 34.79
CA HIS A 314 19.51 -5.34 35.19
C HIS A 314 20.39 -6.59 35.08
N ARG A 315 21.08 -6.78 33.93
CA ARG A 315 22.04 -7.87 33.74
C ARG A 315 23.20 -7.82 34.72
N ASP A 316 23.76 -6.64 34.94
CA ASP A 316 24.87 -6.44 35.87
C ASP A 316 24.46 -6.77 37.31
N ILE A 317 23.27 -6.32 37.73
CA ILE A 317 22.70 -6.61 39.05
C ILE A 317 22.39 -8.09 39.20
N GLN A 318 21.82 -8.72 38.17
CA GLN A 318 21.58 -10.17 38.15
C GLN A 318 22.89 -10.96 38.33
N TYR A 319 23.97 -10.53 37.65
CA TYR A 319 25.30 -11.10 37.83
C TYR A 319 25.82 -10.89 39.26
N LEU A 320 25.70 -9.69 39.83
CA LEU A 320 26.10 -9.42 41.22
C LEU A 320 25.34 -10.29 42.23
N LEU A 321 24.04 -10.47 42.05
CA LEU A 321 23.21 -11.33 42.91
C LEU A 321 23.64 -12.80 42.84
N SER A 322 24.14 -13.25 41.69
CA SER A 322 24.64 -14.63 41.49
C SER A 322 25.99 -14.92 42.11
N ARG A 323 26.75 -13.90 42.54
CA ARG A 323 28.08 -14.08 43.15
C ARG A 323 27.98 -14.68 44.54
N ASP A 324 29.00 -15.43 44.95
CA ASP A 324 29.11 -15.97 46.31
C ASP A 324 29.64 -14.89 47.28
N LEU A 325 28.73 -13.99 47.68
CA LEU A 325 28.96 -12.87 48.59
C LEU A 325 27.81 -12.80 49.59
N ASN A 326 28.03 -12.21 50.77
CA ASN A 326 26.94 -11.99 51.71
C ASN A 326 25.92 -10.98 51.16
N TYR A 327 24.68 -11.02 51.64
CA TYR A 327 23.59 -10.21 51.10
C TYR A 327 23.84 -8.70 51.26
N ALA A 328 24.39 -8.27 52.39
CA ALA A 328 24.69 -6.85 52.63
C ALA A 328 25.71 -6.29 51.63
N ASP A 329 26.76 -7.04 51.32
CA ASP A 329 27.78 -6.66 50.34
C ASP A 329 27.19 -6.61 48.93
N LYS A 330 26.32 -7.57 48.57
CA LYS A 330 25.59 -7.54 47.29
C LYS A 330 24.75 -6.27 47.17
N ILE A 331 23.97 -5.93 48.19
CA ILE A 331 23.13 -4.72 48.20
C ILE A 331 23.99 -3.46 48.11
N ASN A 332 25.08 -3.37 48.87
CA ASN A 332 26.00 -2.23 48.81
C ASN A 332 26.61 -2.08 47.41
N MET A 333 27.01 -3.18 46.76
CA MET A 333 27.52 -3.15 45.39
C MET A 333 26.46 -2.69 44.38
N ILE A 334 25.20 -3.11 44.55
CA ILE A 334 24.08 -2.68 43.71
C ILE A 334 23.81 -1.17 43.90
N ILE A 335 23.72 -0.69 45.15
CA ILE A 335 23.53 0.72 45.46
C ILE A 335 24.67 1.56 44.87
N ASN A 336 25.92 1.15 45.09
CA ASN A 336 27.09 1.83 44.54
C ASN A 336 27.04 1.90 43.02
N LYS A 337 26.65 0.81 42.35
CA LYS A 337 26.50 0.77 40.88
C LYS A 337 25.40 1.71 40.38
N LEU A 338 24.26 1.79 41.08
CA LEU A 338 23.19 2.72 40.73
C LEU A 338 23.59 4.18 41.03
N ASN A 339 24.34 4.43 42.10
CA ASN A 339 24.76 5.78 42.53
C ASN A 339 25.69 6.46 41.52
N LEU A 340 26.29 5.69 40.60
CA LEU A 340 26.99 6.22 39.42
C LEU A 340 26.10 7.13 38.55
N LEU A 341 24.77 6.92 38.57
CA LEU A 341 23.80 7.77 37.88
C LEU A 341 23.42 9.03 38.67
N GLY A 342 23.77 9.13 39.94
CA GLY A 342 23.29 10.15 40.88
C GLY A 342 22.51 9.51 42.03
N GLU A 343 21.96 10.35 42.91
CA GLU A 343 21.22 9.92 44.10
C GLU A 343 19.73 10.31 44.02
N ASP A 344 18.88 9.47 44.61
CA ASP A 344 17.44 9.66 44.76
C ASP A 344 16.94 8.89 45.99
N ASN A 345 15.61 8.90 46.21
CA ASN A 345 14.98 8.19 47.33
C ASN A 345 14.82 6.68 47.06
N PHE A 346 15.75 6.06 46.33
CA PHE A 346 15.71 4.64 46.00
C PHE A 346 15.89 3.77 47.24
N TYR A 347 15.04 2.75 47.37
CA TYR A 347 15.23 1.66 48.31
C TYR A 347 15.39 0.31 47.57
N PRO A 348 16.25 -0.62 48.02
CA PRO A 348 16.51 -1.88 47.32
C PRO A 348 15.28 -2.76 47.05
N GLY A 349 14.26 -2.69 47.92
CA GLY A 349 12.98 -3.39 47.76
C GLY A 349 12.17 -2.97 46.53
N GLU A 350 12.51 -1.85 45.87
CA GLU A 350 11.87 -1.46 44.60
C GLU A 350 12.21 -2.42 43.47
N ILE A 351 13.45 -2.93 43.46
CA ILE A 351 13.98 -3.77 42.37
C ILE A 351 14.14 -5.22 42.81
N LEU A 352 14.08 -5.52 44.11
CA LEU A 352 14.08 -6.88 44.64
C LEU A 352 12.70 -7.25 45.18
N SER A 353 12.23 -8.47 44.91
CA SER A 353 11.05 -9.04 45.58
C SER A 353 11.40 -9.49 47.01
N GLU A 354 10.38 -9.79 47.81
CA GLU A 354 10.55 -10.21 49.22
C GLU A 354 11.41 -11.48 49.38
N ASP A 355 11.43 -12.34 48.36
CA ASP A 355 12.26 -13.54 48.26
C ASP A 355 13.69 -13.26 47.73
N GLY A 356 14.03 -11.99 47.48
CA GLY A 356 15.35 -11.55 47.04
C GLY A 356 15.62 -11.71 45.54
N HIS A 357 14.61 -12.04 44.73
CA HIS A 357 14.74 -12.10 43.28
C HIS A 357 14.67 -10.71 42.63
N LEU A 358 15.38 -10.54 41.51
CA LEU A 358 15.39 -9.29 40.76
C LEU A 358 14.08 -9.14 39.96
N LYS A 359 13.33 -8.07 40.22
CA LYS A 359 12.11 -7.69 39.50
C LYS A 359 12.40 -7.33 38.02
N SER A 360 11.34 -7.08 37.24
CA SER A 360 11.46 -6.66 35.84
C SER A 360 12.41 -5.45 35.68
N PRO A 361 13.15 -5.34 34.56
CA PRO A 361 13.92 -4.14 34.22
C PRO A 361 13.12 -2.83 34.31
N ASP A 362 11.79 -2.87 34.18
CA ASP A 362 10.92 -1.70 34.31
C ASP A 362 10.96 -1.03 35.69
N TYR A 363 11.28 -1.79 36.75
CA TYR A 363 11.43 -1.22 38.10
C TYR A 363 12.75 -0.43 38.23
N ILE A 364 13.83 -0.89 37.56
CA ILE A 364 15.10 -0.16 37.48
C ILE A 364 14.93 1.13 36.65
N LYS A 365 14.07 1.12 35.62
CA LYS A 365 13.81 2.29 34.77
C LYS A 365 13.41 3.53 35.56
N ILE A 366 12.67 3.38 36.66
CA ILE A 366 12.26 4.51 37.51
C ILE A 366 13.50 5.23 38.05
N THR A 367 14.39 4.48 38.72
CA THR A 367 15.63 4.99 39.30
C THR A 367 16.55 5.59 38.23
N VAL A 368 16.66 4.94 37.07
CA VAL A 368 17.46 5.46 35.94
C VAL A 368 16.89 6.77 35.42
N THR A 369 15.57 6.85 35.22
CA THR A 369 14.89 8.05 34.71
C THR A 369 15.06 9.23 35.66
N GLU A 370 14.74 9.04 36.94
CA GLU A 370 14.82 10.09 37.97
C GLU A 370 16.25 10.63 38.11
N ARG A 371 17.24 9.75 38.24
CA ARG A 371 18.64 10.15 38.41
C ARG A 371 19.20 10.84 37.17
N LEU A 372 18.83 10.39 35.96
CA LEU A 372 19.23 11.07 34.72
C LEU A 372 18.55 12.43 34.54
N SER A 373 17.28 12.58 34.95
CA SER A 373 16.54 13.85 34.83
C SER A 373 17.04 14.96 35.77
N LYS A 374 17.75 14.58 36.85
CA LYS A 374 18.34 15.53 37.82
C LYS A 374 19.73 16.04 37.41
N LYS A 375 20.41 15.35 36.49
CA LYS A 375 21.70 15.79 35.96
C LYS A 375 21.48 16.98 35.02
N GLU A 376 22.43 17.91 34.97
CA GLU A 376 22.41 18.97 33.95
C GLU A 376 22.26 18.33 32.57
N PRO A 377 21.54 18.99 31.62
CA PRO A 377 21.38 18.46 30.28
C PRO A 377 22.77 18.13 29.74
N LEU A 378 23.01 16.85 29.45
CA LEU A 378 24.27 16.46 28.82
C LEU A 378 24.47 17.39 27.63
N THR A 379 25.60 18.08 27.55
CA THR A 379 25.94 19.04 26.47
C THR A 379 25.84 18.43 25.06
N ILE A 380 25.69 17.11 25.00
CA ILE A 380 25.34 16.26 23.85
C ILE A 380 23.96 16.60 23.23
N THR A 381 23.06 17.24 23.99
CA THR A 381 21.65 17.49 23.62
C THR A 381 21.46 18.51 22.50
N HIS A 382 22.43 19.39 22.21
CA HIS A 382 22.28 20.42 21.17
C HIS A 382 22.13 19.85 19.75
N HIS A 383 22.58 18.61 19.52
CA HIS A 383 22.46 17.91 18.23
C HIS A 383 21.37 16.82 18.20
N LEU A 384 20.69 16.58 19.33
CA LEU A 384 19.72 15.49 19.49
C LEU A 384 18.43 16.01 20.15
N PRO A 385 17.56 16.73 19.40
CA PRO A 385 16.35 17.35 19.96
C PRO A 385 15.42 16.33 20.62
N ASN A 386 15.37 15.10 20.11
CA ASN A 386 14.55 14.00 20.66
C ASN A 386 15.11 13.37 21.97
N MET A 387 16.36 13.66 22.31
CA MET A 387 17.01 13.21 23.56
C MET A 387 16.95 14.29 24.66
N GLY A 388 16.66 15.54 24.30
CA GLY A 388 16.53 16.69 25.22
C GLY A 388 15.36 16.60 26.20
N LEU A 389 14.51 15.56 26.09
CA LEU A 389 13.27 15.35 26.85
C LEU A 389 13.43 14.58 28.17
N LEU A 390 14.65 14.36 28.69
CA LEU A 390 14.84 14.01 30.11
C LEU A 390 14.59 15.25 31.00
N GLU A 391 13.52 15.99 30.71
CA GLU A 391 13.02 17.11 31.50
C GLU A 391 12.47 16.60 32.84
N LYS A 392 12.33 17.52 33.81
CA LYS A 392 11.74 17.18 35.10
C LYS A 392 10.30 16.70 34.90
N ALA A 393 9.92 15.64 35.61
CA ALA A 393 8.55 15.16 35.60
C ALA A 393 7.57 16.23 36.08
N GLU A 394 6.40 16.29 35.43
CA GLU A 394 5.24 17.00 35.95
C GLU A 394 4.65 16.16 37.10
N ILE A 395 4.68 16.72 38.32
CA ILE A 395 4.19 16.01 39.51
C ILE A 395 2.72 16.38 39.73
N HIS A 396 1.85 15.38 39.65
CA HIS A 396 0.43 15.51 39.91
C HIS A 396 0.07 14.79 41.21
N THR A 397 -0.75 15.42 42.05
CA THR A 397 -1.30 14.76 43.25
C THR A 397 -2.74 14.37 42.97
N ILE A 398 -3.03 13.09 43.16
CA ILE A 398 -4.31 12.48 42.79
C ILE A 398 -4.90 11.79 44.02
N LEU A 399 -6.19 11.95 44.24
CA LEU A 399 -6.87 11.31 45.37
C LEU A 399 -7.41 9.94 44.93
N SER A 400 -7.03 8.89 45.66
CA SER A 400 -7.61 7.56 45.49
C SER A 400 -8.94 7.48 46.25
N PRO A 401 -10.04 7.12 45.59
CA PRO A 401 -11.37 7.00 46.20
C PRO A 401 -11.54 5.68 46.97
N GLU A 402 -10.69 4.68 46.74
CA GLU A 402 -10.78 3.36 47.37
C GLU A 402 -10.30 3.41 48.84
N ASP A 403 -9.26 4.20 49.11
CA ASP A 403 -8.59 4.29 50.42
C ASP A 403 -8.44 5.73 50.94
N GLY A 404 -8.88 6.73 50.18
CA GLY A 404 -8.78 8.15 50.55
C GLY A 404 -7.35 8.70 50.57
N LYS A 405 -6.35 7.92 50.13
CA LYS A 405 -4.94 8.32 50.17
C LYS A 405 -4.57 9.17 48.95
N THR A 406 -3.63 10.09 49.15
CA THR A 406 -3.05 10.89 48.06
C THR A 406 -1.90 10.14 47.40
N LEU A 407 -1.95 10.02 46.08
CA LEU A 407 -0.91 9.41 45.26
C LEU A 407 -0.19 10.49 44.47
N LYS A 408 1.15 10.43 44.46
CA LYS A 408 1.98 11.31 43.64
C LYS A 408 2.31 10.62 42.32
N PHE A 409 1.86 11.20 41.22
CA PHE A 409 2.11 10.74 39.87
C PHE A 409 3.20 11.60 39.23
N HIS A 410 4.27 10.97 38.77
CA HIS A 410 5.40 11.60 38.11
C HIS A 410 5.28 11.36 36.61
N ARG A 411 4.75 12.35 35.88
CA ARG A 411 4.54 12.26 34.43
C ARG A 411 5.75 12.82 33.70
N PHE A 412 6.47 11.95 32.98
CA PHE A 412 7.51 12.35 32.05
C PHE A 412 6.94 12.62 30.65
N PRO A 413 7.64 13.38 29.78
CA PRO A 413 7.21 13.61 28.40
C PRO A 413 6.96 12.31 27.62
N SER A 414 7.76 11.28 27.87
CA SER A 414 7.46 9.91 27.44
C SER A 414 6.65 9.21 28.53
N LEU A 415 5.39 8.88 28.25
CA LEU A 415 4.53 8.18 29.21
C LEU A 415 5.11 6.84 29.66
N ALA A 416 5.92 6.18 28.83
CA ALA A 416 6.62 4.93 29.16
C ALA A 416 7.65 5.06 30.31
N LEU A 417 8.09 6.28 30.62
CA LEU A 417 9.01 6.57 31.72
C LEU A 417 8.28 7.05 32.98
N SER A 418 6.96 7.20 32.92
CA SER A 418 6.16 7.72 34.03
C SER A 418 5.91 6.66 35.10
N TRP A 419 5.79 7.11 36.34
CA TRP A 419 5.62 6.25 37.51
C TRP A 419 4.81 6.96 38.60
N PHE A 420 4.32 6.22 39.60
CA PHE A 420 3.57 6.77 40.71
C PHE A 420 4.01 6.17 42.05
N GLN A 421 3.82 6.92 43.13
CA GLN A 421 4.13 6.46 44.49
C GLN A 421 2.87 5.92 45.16
N LYS A 422 2.90 4.68 45.65
CA LYS A 422 1.83 4.04 46.43
C LYS A 422 2.43 3.26 47.60
N ASP A 423 1.95 3.53 48.82
CA ASP A 423 2.43 2.90 50.07
C ASP A 423 3.96 3.00 50.22
N ASP A 424 4.50 4.20 50.01
CA ASP A 424 5.93 4.54 49.99
C ASP A 424 6.79 3.87 48.89
N GLU A 425 6.18 3.02 48.06
CA GLU A 425 6.83 2.35 46.93
C GLU A 425 6.64 3.10 45.61
N ARG A 426 7.70 3.17 44.78
CA ARG A 426 7.60 3.68 43.41
C ARG A 426 7.21 2.56 42.46
N LYS A 427 6.14 2.75 41.69
CA LYS A 427 5.60 1.74 40.76
C LYS A 427 5.55 2.26 39.33
N PRO A 428 6.01 1.47 38.33
CA PRO A 428 6.05 1.91 36.95
C PRO A 428 4.64 1.91 36.36
N PHE A 429 4.27 2.97 35.63
CA PHE A 429 2.87 3.18 35.22
C PHE A 429 2.36 2.15 34.20
N LEU A 430 3.05 1.97 33.07
CA LEU A 430 2.60 1.07 32.00
C LEU A 430 2.56 -0.41 32.43
N PRO A 431 3.58 -0.97 33.12
CA PRO A 431 3.49 -2.35 33.65
C PRO A 431 2.33 -2.52 34.63
N PHE A 432 2.08 -1.52 35.48
CA PHE A 432 0.94 -1.57 36.41
C PHE A 432 -0.40 -1.59 35.67
N ILE A 433 -0.58 -0.79 34.60
CA ILE A 433 -1.78 -0.86 33.74
C ILE A 433 -1.91 -2.22 33.09
N LYS A 434 -0.80 -2.81 32.63
CA LYS A 434 -0.82 -4.13 31.99
C LYS A 434 -1.30 -5.22 32.93
N GLU A 435 -0.93 -5.15 34.20
CA GLU A 435 -1.34 -6.12 35.22
C GLU A 435 -2.76 -5.87 35.74
N ASN A 436 -3.13 -4.61 35.97
CA ASN A 436 -4.33 -4.25 36.74
C ASN A 436 -5.45 -3.60 35.89
N GLY A 437 -5.13 -3.16 34.68
CA GLY A 437 -5.98 -2.34 33.81
C GLY A 437 -6.19 -0.92 34.34
N LEU A 438 -6.96 -0.12 33.59
CA LEU A 438 -7.23 1.28 33.94
C LEU A 438 -8.32 1.49 35.00
N SER A 439 -9.06 0.44 35.37
CA SER A 439 -10.18 0.51 36.34
C SER A 439 -9.78 1.16 37.67
N HIS A 440 -8.58 0.84 38.15
CA HIS A 440 -8.04 1.37 39.41
C HIS A 440 -7.82 2.89 39.38
N PHE A 441 -7.67 3.49 38.19
CA PHE A 441 -7.46 4.92 38.05
C PHE A 441 -8.72 5.69 37.60
N MET A 442 -9.84 5.00 37.32
CA MET A 442 -11.04 5.65 36.74
C MET A 442 -11.75 6.57 37.72
N ALA A 443 -11.63 6.31 39.02
CA ALA A 443 -12.35 7.04 40.06
C ALA A 443 -11.45 8.06 40.79
N TRP A 444 -10.23 8.28 40.27
CA TRP A 444 -9.24 9.16 40.87
C TRP A 444 -9.45 10.62 40.45
N GLU A 445 -9.52 11.53 41.42
CA GLU A 445 -9.76 12.97 41.19
C GLU A 445 -8.49 13.82 41.39
N PRO A 446 -8.18 14.77 40.49
CA PRO A 446 -7.08 15.71 40.69
C PRO A 446 -7.38 16.71 41.82
N LEU A 447 -6.42 16.98 42.70
CA LEU A 447 -6.60 17.88 43.84
C LEU A 447 -6.48 19.38 43.52
N GLN A 448 -6.04 19.77 42.31
CA GLN A 448 -5.87 21.18 41.94
C GLN A 448 -7.12 21.73 41.23
N GLN A 449 -7.85 22.64 41.90
CA GLN A 449 -8.92 23.47 41.32
C GLN A 449 -8.30 24.60 40.47
N GLN A 450 -8.76 24.76 39.22
CA GLN A 450 -8.53 26.01 38.46
C GLN A 450 -9.62 27.05 38.80
N PRO A 451 -9.35 28.37 38.65
CA PRO A 451 -10.21 29.44 39.17
C PRO A 451 -11.46 29.74 38.35
N ASP A 452 -11.59 29.19 37.14
CA ASP A 452 -12.74 29.48 36.27
C ASP A 452 -13.67 28.27 36.24
N GLY A 453 -14.85 28.47 36.84
CA GLY A 453 -15.91 27.49 36.92
C GLY A 453 -16.43 27.11 35.53
N ASP A 454 -16.10 25.90 35.12
CA ASP A 454 -16.93 25.12 34.22
C ASP A 454 -16.97 23.69 34.77
N ASP A 455 -18.18 23.17 34.97
CA ASP A 455 -18.46 21.86 35.55
C ASP A 455 -17.78 20.76 34.74
N SER A 456 -16.84 20.01 35.33
CA SER A 456 -16.76 18.55 35.29
C SER A 456 -15.39 18.04 35.76
N ILE A 457 -15.42 16.97 36.55
CA ILE A 457 -14.35 15.99 36.80
C ILE A 457 -13.28 16.07 35.71
N LEU A 458 -12.13 16.68 36.00
CA LEU A 458 -10.93 16.66 35.16
C LEU A 458 -10.41 15.21 35.14
N VAL A 459 -11.01 14.40 34.28
CA VAL A 459 -10.74 12.97 34.17
C VAL A 459 -9.26 12.76 33.82
N LEU A 460 -8.61 11.91 34.60
CA LEU A 460 -7.21 11.47 34.55
C LEU A 460 -6.54 11.42 33.15
N HIS A 461 -7.31 11.16 32.08
CA HIS A 461 -6.81 11.08 30.71
C HIS A 461 -6.23 12.39 30.14
N ASN A 462 -6.74 13.58 30.49
CA ASN A 462 -6.26 14.86 29.90
C ASN A 462 -4.83 15.20 30.34
N PHE A 463 -4.59 14.88 31.61
CA PHE A 463 -3.32 14.50 32.21
C PHE A 463 -2.28 13.72 31.41
N LEU A 464 -2.67 12.47 31.19
CA LEU A 464 -1.81 11.35 30.81
C LEU A 464 -1.59 11.30 29.30
N ILE A 465 -2.65 11.53 28.53
CA ILE A 465 -2.62 11.53 27.08
C ILE A 465 -2.42 12.97 26.62
N LYS A 466 -1.18 13.33 26.25
CA LYS A 466 -0.87 14.62 25.61
C LYS A 466 -0.58 14.50 24.11
N SER A 467 -0.49 13.28 23.60
CA SER A 467 -0.17 12.99 22.19
C SER A 467 -0.85 11.71 21.71
N THR A 468 -0.94 11.53 20.40
CA THR A 468 -1.37 10.26 19.79
C THR A 468 -0.46 9.09 20.21
N LYS A 469 0.83 9.37 20.45
CA LYS A 469 1.80 8.36 20.94
C LYS A 469 1.46 7.86 22.35
N ASP A 470 1.08 8.77 23.26
CA ASP A 470 0.67 8.40 24.62
C ASP A 470 -0.57 7.50 24.60
N LEU A 471 -1.55 7.83 23.74
CA LEU A 471 -2.75 7.02 23.55
C LEU A 471 -2.41 5.61 23.07
N LEU A 472 -1.57 5.48 22.04
CA LEU A 472 -1.14 4.18 21.52
C LEU A 472 -0.37 3.36 22.58
N LEU A 473 0.53 3.99 23.34
CA LEU A 473 1.24 3.32 24.43
C LEU A 473 0.29 2.73 25.47
N ILE A 474 -0.77 3.45 25.85
CA ILE A 474 -1.80 2.95 26.77
C ILE A 474 -2.55 1.78 26.13
N ILE A 475 -2.99 1.93 24.87
CA ILE A 475 -3.71 0.88 24.13
C ILE A 475 -2.89 -0.41 24.06
N ASP A 476 -1.60 -0.32 23.73
CA ASP A 476 -0.71 -1.47 23.57
C ASP A 476 -0.43 -2.21 24.90
N HIS A 477 -0.53 -1.51 26.03
CA HIS A 477 -0.29 -2.08 27.36
C HIS A 477 -1.58 -2.49 28.07
N LEU A 478 -2.76 -2.19 27.51
CA LEU A 478 -4.02 -2.62 28.10
C LEU A 478 -4.23 -4.13 27.92
N PRO A 479 -4.78 -4.84 28.93
CA PRO A 479 -5.21 -6.22 28.76
C PRO A 479 -6.20 -6.34 27.60
N LYS A 480 -6.00 -7.32 26.71
CA LYS A 480 -6.82 -7.51 25.49
C LYS A 480 -8.33 -7.63 25.76
N GLU A 481 -8.71 -8.03 26.98
CA GLU A 481 -10.09 -8.21 27.43
C GLU A 481 -10.76 -6.89 27.88
N LYS A 482 -9.98 -5.82 28.12
CA LYS A 482 -10.49 -4.52 28.60
C LYS A 482 -10.50 -3.50 27.46
N SER A 483 -11.68 -3.00 27.11
CA SER A 483 -11.84 -1.93 26.11
C SER A 483 -11.33 -0.60 26.64
N PHE A 484 -10.39 0.04 25.92
CA PHE A 484 -9.93 1.39 26.25
C PHE A 484 -11.03 2.46 26.13
N LEU A 485 -12.07 2.20 25.33
CA LEU A 485 -13.23 3.10 25.18
C LEU A 485 -14.09 3.20 26.45
N ASN A 486 -13.89 2.33 27.43
CA ASN A 486 -14.52 2.45 28.75
C ASN A 486 -13.89 3.57 29.59
N TRP A 487 -12.70 4.05 29.21
CA TRP A 487 -11.92 5.04 29.97
C TRP A 487 -11.85 6.41 29.31
N ILE A 488 -11.85 6.44 27.97
CA ILE A 488 -11.75 7.67 27.18
C ILE A 488 -12.86 7.69 26.13
N SER A 489 -13.52 8.85 25.99
CA SER A 489 -14.60 9.00 25.02
C SER A 489 -14.07 9.07 23.58
N LEU A 490 -14.89 8.67 22.61
CA LEU A 490 -14.54 8.81 21.17
C LEU A 490 -14.21 10.26 20.79
N LYS A 491 -14.90 11.25 21.38
CA LYS A 491 -14.64 12.67 21.10
C LYS A 491 -13.23 13.09 21.51
N GLN A 492 -12.75 12.59 22.65
CA GLN A 492 -11.41 12.87 23.14
C GLN A 492 -10.34 12.12 22.34
N ILE A 493 -10.59 10.87 21.96
CA ILE A 493 -9.69 10.16 21.04
C ILE A 493 -9.55 10.95 19.73
N VAL A 494 -10.66 11.45 19.19
CA VAL A 494 -10.66 12.27 17.97
C VAL A 494 -9.89 13.57 18.16
N SER A 495 -9.96 14.24 19.32
CA SER A 495 -9.17 15.46 19.55
C SER A 495 -7.67 15.18 19.55
N PHE A 496 -7.22 14.09 20.16
CA PHE A 496 -5.81 13.68 20.14
C PHE A 496 -5.36 13.29 18.73
N VAL A 497 -6.15 12.47 18.03
CA VAL A 497 -5.86 12.04 16.66
C VAL A 497 -5.74 13.24 15.71
N LYS A 498 -6.62 14.23 15.83
CA LYS A 498 -6.58 15.44 14.99
C LYS A 498 -5.39 16.34 15.28
N GLN A 499 -4.78 16.22 16.45
CA GLN A 499 -3.68 17.08 16.88
C GLN A 499 -2.36 16.70 16.19
N ASP A 500 -2.01 15.42 16.19
CA ASP A 500 -0.67 14.98 15.77
C ASP A 500 -0.56 13.57 15.16
N ALA A 501 -1.68 12.88 14.86
CA ALA A 501 -1.61 11.50 14.35
C ALA A 501 -1.02 11.42 12.93
N THR A 502 -0.06 10.50 12.73
CA THR A 502 0.33 10.03 11.40
C THR A 502 -0.73 9.06 10.82
N PRO A 503 -0.79 8.88 9.49
CA PRO A 503 -1.59 7.83 8.86
C PRO A 503 -1.42 6.43 9.46
N GLU A 504 -0.21 6.02 9.84
CA GLU A 504 0.00 4.71 10.50
C GLU A 504 -0.65 4.67 11.88
N GLN A 505 -0.41 5.71 12.70
CA GLN A 505 -1.01 5.82 14.03
C GLN A 505 -2.54 5.88 13.96
N PHE A 506 -3.09 6.56 12.95
CA PHE A 506 -4.52 6.59 12.69
C PHE A 506 -5.07 5.20 12.39
N VAL A 507 -4.40 4.42 11.52
CA VAL A 507 -4.77 3.04 11.21
C VAL A 507 -4.72 2.17 12.46
N ASP A 508 -3.68 2.28 13.28
CA ASP A 508 -3.52 1.46 14.49
C ASP A 508 -4.57 1.78 15.56
N ILE A 509 -4.87 3.06 15.79
CA ILE A 509 -5.99 3.46 16.65
C ILE A 509 -7.30 2.93 16.10
N PHE A 510 -7.53 3.08 14.79
CA PHE A 510 -8.76 2.67 14.15
C PHE A 510 -8.98 1.16 14.22
N LYS A 511 -7.92 0.35 14.06
CA LYS A 511 -7.96 -1.11 14.28
C LYS A 511 -8.39 -1.45 15.69
N ASN A 512 -7.79 -0.81 16.69
CA ASN A 512 -8.15 -1.05 18.09
C ASN A 512 -9.60 -0.68 18.40
N ILE A 513 -10.16 0.34 17.75
CA ILE A 513 -11.60 0.66 17.82
C ILE A 513 -12.45 -0.42 17.11
N LEU A 514 -11.97 -0.99 16.01
CA LEU A 514 -12.68 -1.99 15.21
C LEU A 514 -12.68 -3.40 15.85
N PHE A 515 -11.63 -3.78 16.59
CA PHE A 515 -11.52 -5.09 17.25
C PHE A 515 -12.46 -5.23 18.47
N ILE A 516 -13.02 -4.12 18.96
CA ILE A 516 -14.14 -4.14 19.89
C ILE A 516 -15.37 -4.58 19.09
N PRO A 517 -16.23 -5.49 19.58
CA PRO A 517 -17.29 -6.17 18.79
C PRO A 517 -18.43 -5.26 18.26
N ASN A 518 -18.19 -3.97 18.05
CA ASN A 518 -19.19 -2.99 17.67
C ASN A 518 -18.74 -2.12 16.46
N ARG A 519 -19.05 -2.60 15.24
CA ARG A 519 -18.83 -1.85 13.98
C ARG A 519 -19.45 -0.43 13.99
N SER A 520 -20.46 -0.18 14.83
CA SER A 520 -21.08 1.13 15.01
C SER A 520 -20.12 2.18 15.60
N GLN A 521 -19.24 1.78 16.52
CA GLN A 521 -18.28 2.69 17.15
C GLN A 521 -17.19 3.13 16.18
N ALA A 522 -16.72 2.24 15.30
CA ALA A 522 -15.78 2.58 14.23
C ALA A 522 -16.39 3.60 13.24
N ASN A 523 -17.65 3.42 12.84
CA ASN A 523 -18.34 4.40 12.00
C ASN A 523 -18.47 5.75 12.71
N LYS A 524 -18.90 5.73 13.99
CA LYS A 524 -19.02 6.94 14.80
C LYS A 524 -17.69 7.67 14.92
N PHE A 525 -16.60 6.94 15.17
CA PHE A 525 -15.25 7.51 15.21
C PHE A 525 -14.88 8.24 13.90
N LEU A 526 -15.09 7.61 12.73
CA LEU A 526 -14.81 8.25 11.44
C LEU A 526 -15.71 9.47 11.18
N ARG A 527 -16.98 9.42 11.59
CA ARG A 527 -17.89 10.58 11.48
C ARG A 527 -17.46 11.76 12.36
N GLU A 528 -17.02 11.48 13.59
CA GLU A 528 -16.52 12.50 14.52
C GLU A 528 -15.16 13.07 14.05
N CYS A 529 -14.32 12.25 13.41
CA CYS A 529 -13.13 12.74 12.70
C CYS A 529 -13.51 13.74 11.60
N GLY A 530 -14.61 13.47 10.89
CA GLY A 530 -15.10 14.32 9.80
C GLY A 530 -14.41 14.02 8.49
N ASN A 531 -15.15 14.20 7.39
CA ASN A 531 -14.74 13.75 6.06
C ASN A 531 -13.41 14.35 5.61
N VAL A 532 -13.20 15.65 5.81
CA VAL A 532 -11.96 16.34 5.40
C VAL A 532 -10.73 15.71 6.07
N PHE A 533 -10.83 15.41 7.37
CA PHE A 533 -9.72 14.79 8.09
C PHE A 533 -9.47 13.35 7.60
N VAL A 534 -10.51 12.54 7.43
CA VAL A 534 -10.39 11.16 6.92
C VAL A 534 -9.83 11.15 5.50
N HIS A 535 -10.27 12.08 4.64
CA HIS A 535 -9.75 12.26 3.29
C HIS A 535 -8.28 12.68 3.32
N ASN A 536 -7.89 13.60 4.20
CA ASN A 536 -6.48 13.96 4.39
C ASN A 536 -5.67 12.76 4.89
N MET A 537 -6.16 11.95 5.84
CA MET A 537 -5.45 10.74 6.29
C MET A 537 -5.30 9.69 5.18
N LEU A 538 -6.34 9.51 4.35
CA LEU A 538 -6.26 8.64 3.17
C LEU A 538 -5.23 9.18 2.17
N ARG A 539 -5.32 10.47 1.85
CA ARG A 539 -4.44 11.17 0.92
C ARG A 539 -2.99 11.15 1.41
N ASP A 540 -2.77 11.43 2.68
CA ASP A 540 -1.45 11.47 3.31
C ASP A 540 -0.92 10.06 3.55
N GLY A 541 -1.76 9.04 3.74
CA GLY A 541 -1.34 7.64 3.70
C GLY A 541 -0.89 7.22 2.29
N ILE A 542 -1.65 7.63 1.27
CA ILE A 542 -1.32 7.49 -0.17
C ILE A 542 -0.03 8.26 -0.52
N PHE A 543 0.22 9.42 0.11
CA PHE A 543 1.39 10.25 -0.19
C PHE A 543 2.60 10.00 0.69
N GLN A 544 2.52 9.72 1.98
CA GLN A 544 3.66 9.31 2.81
C GLN A 544 4.31 8.06 2.23
N SER A 545 3.47 7.13 1.78
CA SER A 545 3.91 5.99 1.02
C SER A 545 4.57 6.33 -0.33
N SER A 546 4.37 7.55 -0.85
CA SER A 546 5.00 8.09 -2.07
C SER A 546 6.15 9.08 -1.84
N VAL A 547 6.21 9.76 -0.68
CA VAL A 547 7.20 10.80 -0.38
C VAL A 547 8.52 10.17 0.06
N ASP A 548 8.50 8.97 0.63
CA ASP A 548 9.71 8.15 0.76
C ASP A 548 10.16 7.51 -0.58
N ILE A 549 9.39 7.65 -1.67
CA ILE A 549 9.73 7.14 -3.01
C ILE A 549 10.62 8.15 -3.78
N ALA A 550 10.80 9.38 -3.31
CA ALA A 550 11.79 10.30 -3.85
C ALA A 550 13.21 9.93 -3.41
N PHE A 551 13.62 8.68 -3.63
CA PHE A 551 15.03 8.34 -3.59
C PHE A 551 15.72 9.05 -4.77
N PRO A 552 16.91 9.65 -4.55
CA PRO A 552 17.73 10.17 -5.64
C PRO A 552 17.91 9.08 -6.71
N GLN A 553 18.02 9.48 -7.99
CA GLN A 553 18.44 8.56 -9.04
C GLN A 553 19.85 8.05 -8.71
N LEU A 554 19.93 6.90 -8.03
CA LEU A 554 21.18 6.27 -7.66
C LEU A 554 21.94 5.88 -8.94
N SER A 555 23.25 6.06 -8.94
CA SER A 555 24.07 5.85 -10.14
C SER A 555 24.24 4.36 -10.50
N PHE A 556 23.91 3.46 -9.58
CA PHE A 556 23.92 2.02 -9.77
C PHE A 556 22.50 1.44 -9.95
N THR A 557 22.34 0.52 -10.90
CA THR A 557 21.06 -0.13 -11.18
C THR A 557 20.70 -1.14 -10.09
N TYR A 558 19.70 -0.84 -9.27
CA TYR A 558 18.72 -1.85 -8.88
C TYR A 558 17.69 -1.94 -10.00
N THR A 559 17.25 -3.15 -10.37
CA THR A 559 16.19 -3.24 -11.37
C THR A 559 14.97 -2.51 -10.81
N ALA A 560 14.26 -1.74 -11.64
CA ALA A 560 12.99 -1.11 -11.25
C ALA A 560 12.03 -2.14 -10.62
N LYS A 561 12.19 -3.43 -10.94
CA LYS A 561 11.45 -4.55 -10.38
C LYS A 561 11.68 -4.73 -8.87
N ASP A 562 12.93 -4.72 -8.39
CA ASP A 562 13.26 -4.97 -6.96
C ASP A 562 12.85 -3.81 -6.05
N TYR A 563 13.07 -2.57 -6.52
CA TYR A 563 12.57 -1.36 -5.86
C TYR A 563 11.04 -1.36 -5.79
N SER A 564 10.39 -1.77 -6.88
CA SER A 564 8.93 -1.76 -6.95
C SER A 564 8.28 -2.81 -6.04
N VAL A 565 8.88 -3.98 -5.77
CA VAL A 565 8.19 -5.05 -5.00
C VAL A 565 8.07 -4.71 -3.50
N ASN A 566 9.12 -4.21 -2.86
CA ASN A 566 9.10 -3.93 -1.41
C ASN A 566 8.40 -2.62 -1.05
N VAL A 567 8.58 -1.57 -1.87
CA VAL A 567 7.75 -0.35 -1.80
C VAL A 567 6.29 -0.75 -1.98
N LYS A 568 5.95 -1.47 -3.06
CA LYS A 568 4.56 -1.94 -3.28
C LYS A 568 4.01 -2.67 -2.07
N GLN A 569 4.72 -3.63 -1.48
CA GLN A 569 4.15 -4.42 -0.38
C GLN A 569 3.76 -3.58 0.84
N THR A 570 4.62 -2.65 1.26
CA THR A 570 4.37 -1.84 2.47
C THR A 570 3.32 -0.75 2.21
N VAL A 571 3.45 -0.07 1.08
CA VAL A 571 2.55 1.00 0.62
C VAL A 571 1.15 0.46 0.29
N LEU A 572 1.09 -0.69 -0.41
CA LEU A 572 -0.16 -1.41 -0.67
C LEU A 572 -0.77 -1.83 0.66
N LYS A 573 0.02 -2.34 1.62
CA LYS A 573 -0.50 -2.81 2.90
C LYS A 573 -1.21 -1.68 3.65
N LEU A 574 -0.55 -0.54 3.91
CA LEU A 574 -1.16 0.52 4.72
C LEU A 574 -2.39 1.14 4.03
N THR A 575 -2.27 1.50 2.75
CA THR A 575 -3.35 2.18 2.01
C THR A 575 -4.56 1.26 1.79
N LYS A 576 -4.30 0.02 1.37
CA LYS A 576 -5.35 -0.97 1.16
C LYS A 576 -6.00 -1.33 2.49
N GLU A 577 -5.22 -1.49 3.55
CA GLU A 577 -5.74 -1.76 4.90
C GLU A 577 -6.62 -0.61 5.38
N LEU A 578 -6.19 0.65 5.27
CA LEU A 578 -7.02 1.79 5.65
C LEU A 578 -8.34 1.83 4.86
N LEU A 579 -8.30 1.66 3.53
CA LEU A 579 -9.50 1.61 2.70
C LEU A 579 -10.41 0.43 3.05
N GLN A 580 -9.84 -0.75 3.32
CA GLN A 580 -10.61 -1.92 3.76
C GLN A 580 -11.25 -1.69 5.13
N LEU A 581 -10.53 -1.13 6.10
CA LEU A 581 -11.06 -0.83 7.42
C LEU A 581 -12.20 0.21 7.32
N ILE A 582 -12.01 1.27 6.53
CA ILE A 582 -13.04 2.30 6.31
C ILE A 582 -14.28 1.69 5.66
N THR A 583 -14.12 0.87 4.63
CA THR A 583 -15.26 0.24 3.94
C THR A 583 -15.98 -0.80 4.80
N ILE A 584 -15.27 -1.54 5.66
CA ILE A 584 -15.88 -2.48 6.64
C ILE A 584 -16.64 -1.74 7.74
N SER A 585 -16.21 -0.52 8.12
CA SER A 585 -16.86 0.29 9.16
C SER A 585 -18.20 0.92 8.74
N ASN A 586 -18.67 0.67 7.50
CA ASN A 586 -19.86 1.30 6.92
C ASN A 586 -19.74 2.84 6.78
N PHE A 587 -18.52 3.37 6.78
CA PHE A 587 -18.27 4.73 6.32
C PHE A 587 -18.32 4.72 4.79
N ARG A 588 -19.09 5.68 4.24
CA ARG A 588 -19.48 5.69 2.82
C ARG A 588 -19.15 7.01 2.12
N ASN A 589 -18.61 8.02 2.80
CA ASN A 589 -18.45 9.34 2.20
C ASN A 589 -17.09 9.54 1.53
N PHE A 590 -17.09 9.48 0.21
CA PHE A 590 -15.95 9.75 -0.68
C PHE A 590 -16.29 10.86 -1.69
N ASN A 591 -17.24 11.73 -1.33
CA ASN A 591 -17.71 12.80 -2.19
C ASN A 591 -16.56 13.78 -2.49
N GLY A 592 -16.31 14.03 -3.77
CA GLY A 592 -15.24 14.88 -4.27
C GLY A 592 -13.83 14.32 -4.07
N PHE A 593 -13.68 13.09 -3.55
CA PHE A 593 -12.37 12.53 -3.26
C PHE A 593 -11.62 12.17 -4.55
N VAL A 594 -10.33 12.44 -4.58
CA VAL A 594 -9.44 12.14 -5.71
C VAL A 594 -8.58 10.94 -5.37
N PHE A 595 -8.85 9.82 -6.02
CA PHE A 595 -8.01 8.62 -5.97
C PHE A 595 -6.86 8.78 -6.96
N TYR A 596 -5.77 9.39 -6.50
CA TYR A 596 -4.58 9.67 -7.31
C TYR A 596 -3.94 8.38 -7.85
N LYS A 597 -3.39 8.49 -9.06
CA LYS A 597 -2.57 7.44 -9.67
C LYS A 597 -1.24 7.36 -8.91
N ILE A 598 -0.91 6.16 -8.44
CA ILE A 598 0.45 5.85 -7.99
C ILE A 598 1.04 4.84 -8.95
N GLU A 599 2.15 5.19 -9.60
CA GLU A 599 2.80 4.30 -10.54
C GLU A 599 3.21 2.98 -9.86
N TYR A 600 2.98 1.87 -10.55
CA TYR A 600 3.31 0.53 -10.12
C TYR A 600 2.55 -0.01 -8.89
N LEU A 601 1.61 0.75 -8.30
CA LEU A 601 0.73 0.31 -7.20
C LEU A 601 -0.69 0.01 -7.71
N ASP A 602 -1.39 -0.95 -7.10
CA ASP A 602 -2.82 -1.23 -7.38
C ASP A 602 -3.64 -1.29 -6.08
N TYR A 603 -3.72 -0.16 -5.37
CA TYR A 603 -4.29 -0.10 -4.01
C TYR A 603 -5.83 -0.16 -3.97
N LEU A 604 -6.50 0.07 -5.10
CA LEU A 604 -7.95 -0.07 -5.22
C LEU A 604 -8.39 -1.49 -5.59
N ASN A 605 -7.46 -2.39 -5.93
CA ASN A 605 -7.83 -3.74 -6.34
C ASN A 605 -8.65 -4.48 -5.27
N GLN A 606 -9.84 -4.93 -5.66
CA GLN A 606 -10.82 -5.64 -4.82
C GLN A 606 -11.44 -4.81 -3.68
N ILE A 607 -11.43 -3.48 -3.76
CA ILE A 607 -12.14 -2.64 -2.79
C ILE A 607 -13.64 -2.61 -3.09
N SER A 608 -14.47 -2.74 -2.06
CA SER A 608 -15.93 -2.58 -2.18
C SER A 608 -16.37 -1.18 -1.79
N PHE A 609 -16.88 -0.44 -2.79
CA PHE A 609 -17.53 0.86 -2.65
C PHE A 609 -19.05 0.74 -2.66
N ASN A 610 -19.61 -0.43 -2.31
CA ASN A 610 -21.06 -0.63 -2.30
C ASN A 610 -21.73 0.37 -1.36
N HIS A 611 -22.80 1.01 -1.81
CA HIS A 611 -23.51 2.08 -1.10
C HIS A 611 -22.67 3.33 -0.75
N ALA A 612 -21.51 3.53 -1.38
CA ALA A 612 -20.69 4.72 -1.15
C ALA A 612 -21.30 5.97 -1.79
N ASP A 613 -21.23 7.11 -1.10
CA ASP A 613 -21.37 8.44 -1.70
C ASP A 613 -20.05 8.78 -2.39
N LEU A 614 -20.01 8.61 -3.70
CA LEU A 614 -18.88 8.87 -4.58
C LEU A 614 -19.14 10.07 -5.49
N LYS A 615 -20.11 10.92 -5.15
CA LYS A 615 -20.43 12.08 -5.99
C LYS A 615 -19.18 12.90 -6.29
N GLN A 616 -18.99 13.27 -7.54
CA GLN A 616 -17.85 14.07 -8.00
C GLN A 616 -16.46 13.47 -7.72
N ALA A 617 -16.38 12.19 -7.32
CA ALA A 617 -15.10 11.52 -7.09
C ALA A 617 -14.32 11.37 -8.40
N GLN A 618 -13.00 11.35 -8.32
CA GLN A 618 -12.13 11.19 -9.49
C GLN A 618 -11.20 9.98 -9.28
N PHE A 619 -11.27 9.02 -10.19
CA PHE A 619 -10.47 7.81 -10.18
C PHE A 619 -9.35 7.89 -11.21
N PHE A 620 -8.18 8.38 -10.78
CA PHE A 620 -6.92 8.29 -11.53
C PHE A 620 -6.16 7.00 -11.26
N GLN A 621 -6.57 6.21 -10.28
CA GLN A 621 -6.04 4.87 -10.04
C GLN A 621 -6.91 3.82 -10.76
N PRO A 622 -6.33 2.76 -11.37
CA PRO A 622 -7.10 1.61 -11.84
C PRO A 622 -7.99 1.00 -10.75
N ILE A 623 -9.24 0.66 -11.10
CA ILE A 623 -10.27 0.13 -10.17
C ILE A 623 -10.55 -1.36 -10.40
N ASN A 624 -9.49 -2.14 -10.60
CA ASN A 624 -9.58 -3.57 -10.91
C ASN A 624 -10.39 -4.32 -9.84
N ASN A 625 -11.36 -5.13 -10.25
CA ASN A 625 -12.20 -5.93 -9.35
C ASN A 625 -12.92 -5.14 -8.22
N CYS A 626 -13.09 -3.82 -8.37
CA CYS A 626 -13.87 -3.03 -7.42
C CYS A 626 -15.36 -3.38 -7.51
N LYS A 627 -16.12 -3.08 -6.46
CA LYS A 627 -17.59 -3.20 -6.45
C LYS A 627 -18.24 -1.86 -6.18
N PHE A 628 -19.31 -1.52 -6.91
CA PHE A 628 -20.01 -0.24 -6.81
C PHE A 628 -21.53 -0.42 -6.69
N ASP A 629 -21.99 -1.57 -6.20
CA ASP A 629 -23.43 -1.87 -6.15
C ASP A 629 -24.12 -0.80 -5.29
N PHE A 630 -25.12 -0.12 -5.89
CA PHE A 630 -25.89 0.96 -5.26
C PHE A 630 -25.05 2.17 -4.78
N ALA A 631 -23.84 2.38 -5.30
CA ALA A 631 -23.04 3.58 -5.02
C ALA A 631 -23.61 4.81 -5.75
N ASP A 632 -23.57 5.98 -5.12
CA ASP A 632 -23.94 7.25 -5.75
C ASP A 632 -22.75 7.78 -6.56
N LEU A 633 -22.79 7.57 -7.88
CA LEU A 633 -21.70 7.92 -8.79
C LEU A 633 -21.92 9.25 -9.52
N ARG A 634 -22.90 10.08 -9.14
CA ARG A 634 -23.22 11.31 -9.90
C ARG A 634 -22.01 12.26 -9.99
N GLY A 635 -21.62 12.64 -11.20
CA GLY A 635 -20.44 13.47 -11.46
C GLY A 635 -19.10 12.75 -11.30
N THR A 636 -19.07 11.44 -11.05
CA THR A 636 -17.84 10.65 -10.92
C THR A 636 -17.10 10.59 -12.25
N LYS A 637 -15.77 10.69 -12.19
CA LYS A 637 -14.90 10.59 -13.37
C LYS A 637 -13.97 9.40 -13.25
N PHE A 638 -14.05 8.47 -14.21
CA PHE A 638 -13.10 7.39 -14.37
C PHE A 638 -12.07 7.77 -15.43
N HIS A 639 -10.78 7.76 -15.07
CA HIS A 639 -9.68 8.12 -15.98
C HIS A 639 -8.94 6.91 -16.57
N HIS A 640 -9.33 5.69 -16.18
CA HIS A 640 -8.71 4.43 -16.60
C HIS A 640 -9.73 3.45 -17.16
N ASN A 641 -9.23 2.53 -18.01
CA ASN A 641 -10.00 1.47 -18.65
C ASN A 641 -10.81 0.68 -17.62
N LEU A 642 -12.08 0.45 -17.93
CA LEU A 642 -12.99 -0.30 -17.08
C LEU A 642 -13.24 -1.66 -17.72
N ASN A 643 -12.73 -2.70 -17.07
CA ASN A 643 -12.88 -4.08 -17.54
C ASN A 643 -13.61 -4.92 -16.50
N THR A 644 -14.58 -5.72 -16.93
CA THR A 644 -15.28 -6.72 -16.09
C THR A 644 -15.98 -6.15 -14.84
N LEU A 645 -16.40 -4.88 -14.88
CA LEU A 645 -16.99 -4.18 -13.74
C LEU A 645 -18.52 -4.23 -13.76
N SER A 646 -19.12 -4.44 -12.58
CA SER A 646 -20.57 -4.32 -12.36
C SER A 646 -20.93 -2.93 -11.86
N LEU A 647 -21.81 -2.24 -12.59
CA LEU A 647 -22.28 -0.88 -12.28
C LEU A 647 -23.82 -0.83 -12.31
N GLN A 648 -24.46 -1.28 -11.24
CA GLN A 648 -25.92 -1.29 -11.09
C GLN A 648 -26.40 -0.01 -10.37
N THR A 649 -26.22 1.16 -10.99
CA THR A 649 -26.54 2.45 -10.37
C THR A 649 -26.87 3.54 -11.41
N ASP A 650 -27.10 4.77 -10.95
CA ASP A 650 -27.29 5.94 -11.80
C ASP A 650 -25.94 6.37 -12.42
N LEU A 651 -25.82 6.21 -13.73
CA LEU A 651 -24.65 6.52 -14.52
C LEU A 651 -24.86 7.74 -15.43
N ARG A 652 -25.98 8.46 -15.31
CA ARG A 652 -26.34 9.57 -16.21
C ARG A 652 -25.33 10.71 -16.21
N GLU A 653 -24.69 10.95 -15.08
CA GLU A 653 -23.67 11.99 -14.87
C GLU A 653 -22.25 11.43 -14.71
N VAL A 654 -22.03 10.16 -15.06
CA VAL A 654 -20.70 9.53 -14.98
C VAL A 654 -19.90 9.83 -16.25
N THR A 655 -18.63 10.20 -16.06
CA THR A 655 -17.67 10.36 -17.16
C THR A 655 -16.77 9.13 -17.25
N PHE A 656 -16.75 8.52 -18.43
CA PHE A 656 -15.89 7.38 -18.77
C PHE A 656 -14.64 7.86 -19.51
N PRO A 657 -13.53 7.11 -19.48
CA PRO A 657 -12.30 7.51 -20.16
C PRO A 657 -12.48 7.55 -21.70
N ILE A 658 -12.02 8.64 -22.32
CA ILE A 658 -12.23 8.92 -23.75
C ILE A 658 -11.06 8.43 -24.64
N THR A 659 -9.88 8.17 -24.07
CA THR A 659 -8.63 7.90 -24.82
C THR A 659 -8.22 6.43 -24.78
N ASN A 660 -8.12 5.75 -25.94
CA ASN A 660 -7.63 4.35 -26.14
C ASN A 660 -8.09 3.32 -25.09
N ALA A 661 -9.17 3.63 -24.39
CA ALA A 661 -9.64 2.86 -23.27
C ALA A 661 -10.53 1.75 -23.81
N GLU A 662 -10.00 0.53 -23.78
CA GLU A 662 -10.81 -0.68 -23.91
C GLU A 662 -11.71 -0.72 -22.69
N VAL A 663 -12.93 -0.19 -22.81
CA VAL A 663 -14.03 -0.54 -21.91
C VAL A 663 -14.54 -1.87 -22.44
N THR A 664 -14.23 -2.98 -21.76
CA THR A 664 -14.61 -4.31 -22.23
C THR A 664 -15.32 -5.09 -21.14
N ALA A 665 -16.48 -5.66 -21.50
CA ALA A 665 -17.30 -6.52 -20.65
C ALA A 665 -17.82 -5.85 -19.36
N LEU A 666 -18.45 -4.67 -19.47
CA LEU A 666 -19.20 -4.10 -18.34
C LEU A 666 -20.51 -4.85 -18.12
N ASN A 667 -20.88 -5.04 -16.87
CA ASN A 667 -22.23 -5.43 -16.47
C ASN A 667 -22.96 -4.17 -15.99
N LEU A 668 -23.86 -3.66 -16.84
CA LEU A 668 -24.66 -2.48 -16.54
C LEU A 668 -26.08 -2.86 -16.11
N ARG A 669 -26.30 -4.09 -15.63
CA ARG A 669 -27.65 -4.55 -15.34
C ARG A 669 -28.37 -3.64 -14.34
N GLY A 670 -29.55 -3.12 -14.71
CA GLY A 670 -30.30 -2.22 -13.83
C GLY A 670 -29.78 -0.77 -13.75
N ALA A 671 -28.77 -0.40 -14.54
CA ALA A 671 -28.22 0.95 -14.55
C ALA A 671 -29.15 1.96 -15.25
N GLN A 672 -29.01 3.24 -14.91
CA GLN A 672 -29.65 4.36 -15.63
C GLN A 672 -28.60 5.12 -16.44
N LEU A 673 -28.83 5.31 -17.74
CA LEU A 673 -27.88 5.95 -18.65
C LEU A 673 -28.49 7.19 -19.32
N SER A 674 -27.66 8.20 -19.55
CA SER A 674 -27.98 9.35 -20.38
C SER A 674 -27.39 9.14 -21.78
N THR A 675 -27.81 9.96 -22.74
CA THR A 675 -27.19 9.98 -24.08
C THR A 675 -25.67 10.16 -24.00
N THR A 676 -25.21 11.08 -23.14
CA THR A 676 -23.79 11.41 -22.99
C THR A 676 -23.00 10.26 -22.38
N SER A 677 -23.53 9.59 -21.35
CA SER A 677 -22.84 8.46 -20.71
C SER A 677 -22.79 7.24 -21.64
N PHE A 678 -23.87 6.95 -22.36
CA PHE A 678 -23.92 5.85 -23.34
C PHE A 678 -22.93 6.08 -24.49
N ALA A 679 -22.86 7.30 -25.04
CA ALA A 679 -21.98 7.63 -26.18
C ALA A 679 -20.47 7.47 -25.88
N GLN A 680 -20.08 7.54 -24.61
CA GLN A 680 -18.69 7.34 -24.17
C GLN A 680 -18.30 5.86 -24.11
N LEU A 681 -19.26 4.94 -24.00
CA LEU A 681 -19.00 3.51 -23.94
C LEU A 681 -18.37 3.01 -25.25
N ARG A 682 -17.38 2.13 -25.13
CA ARG A 682 -16.71 1.44 -26.24
C ARG A 682 -17.03 -0.06 -26.15
N ASN A 683 -16.96 -0.77 -27.28
CA ASN A 683 -17.21 -2.21 -27.38
C ASN A 683 -18.55 -2.66 -26.75
N LEU A 684 -19.65 -2.12 -27.29
CA LEU A 684 -21.01 -2.36 -26.79
C LEU A 684 -21.42 -3.84 -26.89
N ASP A 685 -20.91 -4.57 -27.89
CA ASP A 685 -21.25 -5.96 -28.22
C ASP A 685 -21.00 -6.98 -27.10
N ILE A 686 -20.10 -6.66 -26.16
CA ILE A 686 -19.79 -7.52 -24.99
C ILE A 686 -20.26 -6.91 -23.67
N THR A 687 -20.98 -5.80 -23.70
CA THR A 687 -21.55 -5.13 -22.52
C THR A 687 -22.96 -5.64 -22.26
N ASP A 688 -23.25 -6.03 -21.02
CA ASP A 688 -24.58 -6.48 -20.62
C ASP A 688 -25.46 -5.28 -20.24
N PHE A 689 -26.42 -4.94 -21.10
CA PHE A 689 -27.43 -3.89 -20.88
C PHE A 689 -28.75 -4.47 -20.37
N SER A 690 -28.78 -5.71 -19.86
CA SER A 690 -30.03 -6.29 -19.37
C SER A 690 -30.64 -5.48 -18.22
N SER A 691 -31.96 -5.42 -18.11
CA SER A 691 -32.68 -4.66 -17.07
C SER A 691 -32.34 -3.15 -16.97
N THR A 692 -31.60 -2.57 -17.92
CA THR A 692 -31.18 -1.15 -17.89
C THR A 692 -32.34 -0.19 -18.18
N ASP A 693 -32.31 1.01 -17.61
CA ASP A 693 -33.18 2.11 -18.01
C ASP A 693 -32.50 2.97 -19.07
N LEU A 694 -33.00 2.87 -20.30
CA LEU A 694 -32.46 3.52 -21.49
C LEU A 694 -33.43 4.56 -22.10
N ARG A 695 -34.50 4.93 -21.36
CA ARG A 695 -35.55 5.86 -21.84
C ARG A 695 -35.02 7.24 -22.24
N GLU A 696 -33.96 7.72 -21.60
CA GLU A 696 -33.35 9.04 -21.85
C GLU A 696 -32.17 8.98 -22.85
N VAL A 697 -31.88 7.80 -23.42
CA VAL A 697 -30.78 7.63 -24.38
C VAL A 697 -31.26 7.95 -25.79
N ASN A 698 -30.63 8.95 -26.41
CA ASN A 698 -30.83 9.27 -27.82
C ASN A 698 -29.93 8.38 -28.70
N PHE A 699 -30.50 7.27 -29.16
CA PHE A 699 -29.83 6.33 -30.06
C PHE A 699 -29.57 6.88 -31.48
N GLN A 700 -30.15 8.04 -31.83
CA GLN A 700 -29.86 8.74 -33.10
C GLN A 700 -28.53 9.51 -33.07
N HIS A 701 -27.85 9.56 -31.93
CA HIS A 701 -26.50 10.13 -31.86
C HIS A 701 -25.53 9.36 -32.77
N ALA A 702 -24.79 10.09 -33.62
CA ALA A 702 -24.00 9.50 -34.71
C ALA A 702 -23.01 8.40 -34.27
N THR A 703 -22.35 8.58 -33.12
CA THR A 703 -21.40 7.60 -32.56
C THR A 703 -22.08 6.33 -32.04
N ILE A 704 -23.34 6.43 -31.62
CA ILE A 704 -24.12 5.32 -31.05
C ILE A 704 -24.69 4.47 -32.18
N LYS A 705 -25.31 5.14 -33.17
CA LYS A 705 -26.06 4.51 -34.26
C LYS A 705 -25.32 3.37 -34.99
N SER A 706 -24.00 3.49 -35.17
CA SER A 706 -23.21 2.49 -35.90
C SER A 706 -22.78 1.28 -35.06
N ARG A 707 -23.21 1.17 -33.79
CA ARG A 707 -22.67 0.20 -32.80
C ARG A 707 -23.76 -0.57 -32.03
N LEU A 708 -24.97 -0.64 -32.57
CA LEU A 708 -26.13 -1.21 -31.86
C LEU A 708 -26.44 -2.67 -32.23
N GLN A 709 -25.61 -3.29 -33.06
CA GLN A 709 -25.73 -4.71 -33.38
C GLN A 709 -25.24 -5.56 -32.20
N TYR A 710 -25.76 -6.79 -32.07
CA TYR A 710 -25.31 -7.76 -31.08
C TYR A 710 -25.53 -7.38 -29.59
N LEU A 711 -26.30 -6.33 -29.29
CA LEU A 711 -26.50 -5.89 -27.92
C LEU A 711 -27.49 -6.77 -27.15
N ASN A 712 -27.29 -6.87 -25.83
CA ASN A 712 -28.24 -7.52 -24.94
C ASN A 712 -29.08 -6.49 -24.19
N PHE A 713 -30.30 -6.22 -24.68
CA PHE A 713 -31.29 -5.35 -24.03
C PHE A 713 -32.38 -6.12 -23.28
N ASN A 714 -32.16 -7.40 -22.93
CA ASN A 714 -33.17 -8.19 -22.23
C ASN A 714 -33.68 -7.49 -20.95
N GLU A 715 -34.98 -7.44 -20.72
CA GLU A 715 -35.62 -6.75 -19.57
C GLU A 715 -35.36 -5.24 -19.52
N ALA A 716 -34.72 -4.62 -20.51
CA ALA A 716 -34.44 -3.19 -20.50
C ALA A 716 -35.70 -2.34 -20.69
N ASN A 717 -35.63 -1.09 -20.25
CA ASN A 717 -36.68 -0.10 -20.46
C ASN A 717 -36.30 0.86 -21.59
N LEU A 718 -36.93 0.67 -22.75
CA LEU A 718 -36.81 1.47 -23.97
C LEU A 718 -38.15 2.16 -24.31
N GLU A 719 -38.99 2.44 -23.30
CA GLU A 719 -40.27 3.12 -23.53
C GLU A 719 -40.07 4.49 -24.20
N SER A 720 -40.85 4.76 -25.24
CA SER A 720 -40.84 6.04 -26.00
C SER A 720 -39.51 6.39 -26.69
N VAL A 721 -38.59 5.44 -26.83
CA VAL A 721 -37.28 5.67 -27.48
C VAL A 721 -37.41 5.74 -29.01
N ASP A 722 -36.63 6.60 -29.65
CA ASP A 722 -36.54 6.71 -31.10
C ASP A 722 -35.49 5.74 -31.70
N LEU A 723 -35.96 4.57 -32.16
CA LEU A 723 -35.17 3.53 -32.80
C LEU A 723 -35.29 3.55 -34.34
N ASN A 724 -35.82 4.64 -34.91
CA ASN A 724 -36.06 4.76 -36.33
C ASN A 724 -34.76 4.66 -37.15
N ASN A 725 -34.81 3.87 -38.22
CA ASN A 725 -33.70 3.74 -39.17
C ASN A 725 -32.37 3.36 -38.51
N LEU A 726 -32.42 2.54 -37.45
CA LEU A 726 -31.28 1.95 -36.78
C LEU A 726 -31.11 0.49 -37.22
N ASN A 727 -29.85 0.04 -37.31
CA ASN A 727 -29.55 -1.37 -37.49
C ASN A 727 -29.39 -2.03 -36.11
N LEU A 728 -30.37 -2.86 -35.75
CA LEU A 728 -30.42 -3.59 -34.49
C LEU A 728 -30.29 -5.10 -34.72
N GLN A 729 -29.68 -5.53 -35.82
CA GLN A 729 -29.53 -6.95 -36.14
C GLN A 729 -28.83 -7.72 -35.01
N SER A 730 -29.28 -8.95 -34.78
CA SER A 730 -28.73 -9.86 -33.76
C SER A 730 -28.79 -9.34 -32.32
N THR A 731 -29.58 -8.30 -32.04
CA THR A 731 -29.82 -7.74 -30.69
C THR A 731 -30.91 -8.51 -29.95
N TRP A 732 -30.77 -8.63 -28.63
CA TRP A 732 -31.70 -9.36 -27.77
C TRP A 732 -32.64 -8.41 -27.03
N PHE A 733 -33.94 -8.68 -27.11
CA PHE A 733 -35.04 -7.88 -26.58
C PHE A 733 -36.01 -8.68 -25.71
N ILE A 734 -35.60 -9.81 -25.14
CA ILE A 734 -36.47 -10.68 -24.30
C ILE A 734 -37.01 -9.86 -23.11
N LYS A 735 -38.33 -9.84 -22.89
CA LYS A 735 -39.01 -9.06 -21.83
C LYS A 735 -38.74 -7.55 -21.86
N THR A 736 -38.32 -6.99 -22.99
CA THR A 736 -37.98 -5.56 -23.09
C THR A 736 -39.24 -4.72 -23.15
N ASN A 737 -39.21 -3.57 -22.49
CA ASN A 737 -40.28 -2.57 -22.65
C ASN A 737 -39.98 -1.65 -23.84
N LEU A 738 -40.63 -1.90 -24.97
CA LEU A 738 -40.59 -1.08 -26.19
C LEU A 738 -41.90 -0.28 -26.40
N ALA A 739 -42.71 -0.11 -25.35
CA ALA A 739 -43.96 0.61 -25.47
C ALA A 739 -43.73 2.03 -25.98
N LYS A 740 -44.57 2.49 -26.92
CA LYS A 740 -44.46 3.81 -27.58
C LYS A 740 -43.14 4.05 -28.33
N ALA A 741 -42.25 3.07 -28.46
CA ALA A 741 -40.99 3.23 -29.18
C ALA A 741 -41.25 3.43 -30.68
N ASN A 742 -40.36 4.18 -31.35
CA ASN A 742 -40.39 4.36 -32.79
C ASN A 742 -39.45 3.36 -33.46
N LEU A 743 -39.97 2.27 -34.02
CA LEU A 743 -39.23 1.23 -34.73
C LEU A 743 -39.43 1.31 -36.25
N VAL A 744 -39.81 2.49 -36.76
CA VAL A 744 -39.99 2.72 -38.20
C VAL A 744 -38.65 2.47 -38.92
N ARG A 745 -38.65 1.61 -39.94
CA ARG A 745 -37.45 1.27 -40.74
C ARG A 745 -36.27 0.73 -39.91
N THR A 746 -36.51 0.21 -38.71
CA THR A 746 -35.49 -0.50 -37.93
C THR A 746 -35.13 -1.80 -38.62
N GLU A 747 -33.84 -2.04 -38.83
CA GLU A 747 -33.37 -3.28 -39.44
C GLU A 747 -33.27 -4.39 -38.37
N LEU A 748 -34.05 -5.45 -38.57
CA LEU A 748 -34.05 -6.66 -37.76
C LEU A 748 -33.69 -7.87 -38.64
N SER A 749 -33.03 -8.88 -38.07
CA SER A 749 -32.69 -10.15 -38.69
C SER A 749 -33.33 -11.33 -37.93
N PHE A 750 -33.16 -12.56 -38.43
CA PHE A 750 -33.62 -13.78 -37.74
C PHE A 750 -32.83 -14.08 -36.45
N ASP A 751 -31.65 -13.47 -36.29
CA ASP A 751 -30.80 -13.70 -35.12
C ASP A 751 -31.23 -12.87 -33.91
N ASN A 752 -32.06 -11.84 -34.12
CA ASN A 752 -32.68 -11.10 -33.04
C ASN A 752 -33.45 -12.02 -32.10
N LYS A 753 -33.45 -11.72 -30.80
CA LYS A 753 -34.16 -12.50 -29.78
C LYS A 753 -35.31 -11.69 -29.23
N PHE A 754 -36.53 -12.17 -29.41
CA PHE A 754 -37.74 -11.60 -28.82
C PHE A 754 -38.50 -12.72 -28.12
N ASP A 755 -39.35 -12.37 -27.16
CA ASP A 755 -40.27 -13.28 -26.51
C ASP A 755 -41.68 -12.68 -26.41
N GLN A 756 -42.67 -13.47 -26.00
CA GLN A 756 -44.06 -12.99 -25.89
C GLN A 756 -44.26 -11.95 -24.77
N GLN A 757 -43.28 -11.77 -23.88
CA GLN A 757 -43.32 -10.77 -22.82
C GLN A 757 -42.73 -9.42 -23.27
N THR A 758 -42.20 -9.33 -24.49
CA THR A 758 -41.71 -8.07 -25.04
C THR A 758 -42.88 -7.14 -25.29
N ASN A 759 -42.86 -5.96 -24.64
CA ASN A 759 -43.98 -5.02 -24.71
C ASN A 759 -43.81 -4.08 -25.90
N LEU A 760 -44.64 -4.25 -26.93
CA LEU A 760 -44.67 -3.39 -28.13
C LEU A 760 -45.84 -2.41 -28.13
N ALA A 761 -46.65 -2.34 -27.07
CA ALA A 761 -47.89 -1.57 -27.07
C ALA A 761 -47.65 -0.10 -27.46
N HIS A 762 -48.48 0.44 -28.34
CA HIS A 762 -48.37 1.82 -28.84
C HIS A 762 -47.09 2.14 -29.64
N SER A 763 -46.25 1.16 -29.96
CA SER A 763 -45.05 1.39 -30.78
C SER A 763 -45.41 1.77 -32.21
N GLN A 764 -44.50 2.46 -32.90
CA GLN A 764 -44.60 2.75 -34.33
C GLN A 764 -43.72 1.79 -35.11
N LEU A 765 -44.30 1.06 -36.06
CA LEU A 765 -43.62 0.05 -36.87
C LEU A 765 -43.82 0.36 -38.36
N THR A 766 -42.89 -0.04 -39.22
CA THR A 766 -43.25 -0.23 -40.64
C THR A 766 -43.88 -1.60 -40.85
N LEU A 767 -44.59 -1.75 -41.96
CA LEU A 767 -45.17 -3.03 -42.37
C LEU A 767 -44.08 -4.11 -42.56
N SER A 768 -42.90 -3.73 -43.04
CA SER A 768 -41.70 -4.55 -43.14
C SER A 768 -41.15 -4.99 -41.76
N THR A 769 -41.11 -4.09 -40.77
CA THR A 769 -40.72 -4.41 -39.39
C THR A 769 -41.74 -5.33 -38.71
N LEU A 770 -43.04 -5.04 -38.88
CA LEU A 770 -44.13 -5.90 -38.39
C LEU A 770 -44.01 -7.32 -38.98
N TYR A 771 -43.78 -7.44 -40.29
CA TYR A 771 -43.55 -8.74 -40.93
C TYR A 771 -42.37 -9.48 -40.30
N SER A 772 -41.26 -8.80 -40.03
CA SER A 772 -40.10 -9.42 -39.41
C SER A 772 -40.40 -9.87 -37.97
N LEU A 773 -41.03 -9.03 -37.15
CA LEU A 773 -41.42 -9.39 -35.78
C LEU A 773 -42.40 -10.57 -35.73
N TYR A 774 -43.40 -10.58 -36.61
CA TYR A 774 -44.43 -11.62 -36.61
C TYR A 774 -43.96 -12.91 -37.29
N GLN A 775 -43.56 -12.86 -38.57
CA GLN A 775 -43.24 -14.06 -39.36
C GLN A 775 -41.87 -14.65 -39.04
N LYS A 776 -40.87 -13.80 -38.78
CA LYS A 776 -39.50 -14.27 -38.55
C LYS A 776 -39.21 -14.55 -37.09
N LEU A 777 -39.80 -13.75 -36.20
CA LEU A 777 -39.48 -13.75 -34.77
C LEU A 777 -40.64 -14.24 -33.88
N GLY A 778 -41.81 -14.55 -34.46
CA GLY A 778 -42.92 -15.23 -33.79
C GLY A 778 -43.71 -14.38 -32.79
N ILE A 779 -43.55 -13.06 -32.80
CA ILE A 779 -44.28 -12.16 -31.89
C ILE A 779 -45.72 -12.01 -32.37
N LYS A 780 -46.68 -12.17 -31.46
CA LYS A 780 -48.11 -12.17 -31.81
C LYS A 780 -48.89 -10.96 -31.31
N HIS A 781 -48.31 -10.14 -30.44
CA HIS A 781 -49.02 -9.04 -29.78
C HIS A 781 -48.54 -7.68 -30.30
N PHE A 782 -49.42 -6.96 -31.00
CA PHE A 782 -49.18 -5.65 -31.62
C PHE A 782 -50.28 -4.65 -31.27
N ASP A 783 -50.84 -4.80 -30.07
CA ASP A 783 -51.98 -4.01 -29.63
C ASP A 783 -51.62 -2.51 -29.58
N HIS A 784 -52.54 -1.69 -30.08
CA HIS A 784 -52.42 -0.23 -30.17
C HIS A 784 -51.22 0.28 -30.96
N CYS A 785 -50.49 -0.58 -31.68
CA CYS A 785 -49.35 -0.17 -32.50
C CYS A 785 -49.81 0.65 -33.70
N THR A 786 -48.99 1.63 -34.10
CA THR A 786 -49.16 2.32 -35.37
C THR A 786 -48.28 1.66 -36.43
N ILE A 787 -48.89 1.17 -37.50
CA ILE A 787 -48.25 0.39 -38.55
C ILE A 787 -48.24 1.23 -39.83
N VAL A 788 -47.07 1.75 -40.18
CA VAL A 788 -46.82 2.54 -41.38
C VAL A 788 -46.52 1.61 -42.55
N ILE A 789 -47.36 1.65 -43.57
CA ILE A 789 -47.19 0.87 -44.79
C ILE A 789 -46.23 1.63 -45.71
N ASP A 790 -45.00 1.14 -45.81
CA ASP A 790 -43.94 1.67 -46.67
C ASP A 790 -44.07 1.16 -48.11
N ASP A 791 -43.57 1.91 -49.10
CA ASP A 791 -43.69 1.52 -50.53
C ASP A 791 -42.95 0.20 -50.85
N VAL A 792 -42.00 -0.22 -50.00
CA VAL A 792 -41.26 -1.49 -50.10
C VAL A 792 -42.14 -2.72 -49.81
N SER A 793 -43.27 -2.53 -49.12
CA SER A 793 -44.16 -3.62 -48.68
C SER A 793 -45.06 -4.22 -49.77
N MET A 794 -45.11 -3.65 -50.98
CA MET A 794 -46.02 -4.10 -52.05
C MET A 794 -45.78 -5.55 -52.54
N ALA A 795 -44.64 -6.16 -52.21
CA ALA A 795 -44.27 -7.52 -52.60
C ALA A 795 -44.40 -8.57 -51.46
N ILE A 796 -44.78 -8.17 -50.24
CA ILE A 796 -44.81 -9.08 -49.10
C ILE A 796 -46.23 -9.64 -48.95
N ASP A 797 -46.40 -10.95 -49.17
CA ASP A 797 -47.64 -11.65 -48.81
C ASP A 797 -47.70 -11.79 -47.28
N LEU A 798 -48.35 -10.83 -46.63
CA LEU A 798 -48.54 -10.82 -45.19
C LEU A 798 -49.59 -11.85 -44.81
N ARG A 799 -49.24 -12.77 -43.91
CA ARG A 799 -50.18 -13.71 -43.30
C ARG A 799 -50.07 -13.63 -41.79
N PHE A 800 -51.09 -13.13 -41.11
CA PHE A 800 -51.21 -13.10 -39.66
C PHE A 800 -52.14 -14.23 -39.22
N GLU A 801 -51.71 -15.05 -38.29
CA GLU A 801 -52.44 -16.21 -37.75
C GLU A 801 -52.41 -16.14 -36.22
N LYS A 802 -53.57 -15.95 -35.59
CA LYS A 802 -53.67 -15.73 -34.14
C LYS A 802 -52.88 -14.51 -33.65
N ALA A 803 -52.82 -13.45 -34.47
CA ALA A 803 -52.20 -12.19 -34.07
C ALA A 803 -53.20 -11.32 -33.28
N SER A 804 -52.73 -10.67 -32.23
CA SER A 804 -53.44 -9.62 -31.51
C SER A 804 -53.03 -8.27 -32.08
N LEU A 805 -53.99 -7.57 -32.66
CA LEU A 805 -53.88 -6.25 -33.28
C LEU A 805 -54.92 -5.30 -32.68
N GLN A 806 -55.33 -5.53 -31.43
CA GLN A 806 -56.42 -4.78 -30.81
C GLN A 806 -56.06 -3.29 -30.73
N GLY A 807 -56.92 -2.42 -31.25
CA GLY A 807 -56.68 -0.98 -31.30
C GLY A 807 -55.53 -0.54 -32.21
N ALA A 808 -54.91 -1.43 -32.99
CA ALA A 808 -53.81 -1.09 -33.89
C ALA A 808 -54.28 -0.14 -35.00
N THR A 809 -53.37 0.66 -35.55
CA THR A 809 -53.68 1.63 -36.61
C THR A 809 -52.79 1.40 -37.82
N PHE A 810 -53.37 0.99 -38.95
CA PHE A 810 -52.68 0.84 -40.23
C PHE A 810 -52.79 2.13 -41.05
N ILE A 811 -51.65 2.70 -41.45
CA ILE A 811 -51.55 3.98 -42.16
C ILE A 811 -50.77 3.78 -43.46
N GLY A 812 -51.36 4.10 -44.62
CA GLY A 812 -50.63 3.97 -45.90
C GLY A 812 -51.42 4.10 -47.19
N LYS A 813 -50.82 3.67 -48.30
CA LYS A 813 -51.42 3.74 -49.65
C LYS A 813 -52.08 2.45 -50.12
N LYS A 814 -51.48 1.29 -49.84
CA LYS A 814 -52.02 -0.03 -50.19
C LYS A 814 -51.66 -1.06 -49.13
N LEU A 815 -52.63 -1.81 -48.63
CA LEU A 815 -52.41 -2.96 -47.74
C LEU A 815 -52.91 -4.23 -48.41
N LYS A 816 -52.03 -5.22 -48.55
CA LYS A 816 -52.39 -6.59 -48.94
C LYS A 816 -52.05 -7.53 -47.79
N GLY A 817 -53.01 -8.32 -47.32
CA GLY A 817 -52.76 -9.21 -46.18
C GLY A 817 -53.83 -10.26 -45.92
N ILE A 818 -53.45 -11.33 -45.24
CA ILE A 818 -54.32 -12.42 -44.82
C ILE A 818 -54.30 -12.45 -43.29
N PHE A 819 -55.46 -12.38 -42.65
CA PHE A 819 -55.65 -12.43 -41.22
C PHE A 819 -56.50 -13.66 -40.89
N ILE A 820 -55.96 -14.58 -40.10
CA ILE A 820 -56.57 -15.85 -39.73
C ILE A 820 -56.63 -15.89 -38.21
N GLU A 821 -57.80 -16.14 -37.62
CA GLU A 821 -57.94 -16.24 -36.15
C GLU A 821 -57.36 -15.04 -35.39
N SER A 822 -57.27 -13.87 -36.02
CA SER A 822 -56.60 -12.70 -35.48
C SER A 822 -57.61 -11.75 -34.84
N ASP A 823 -57.19 -11.06 -33.78
CA ASP A 823 -58.01 -10.05 -33.11
C ASP A 823 -57.66 -8.66 -33.63
N LEU A 824 -58.56 -8.08 -34.41
CA LEU A 824 -58.51 -6.72 -34.94
C LEU A 824 -59.60 -5.84 -34.31
N THR A 825 -60.06 -6.16 -33.10
CA THR A 825 -61.02 -5.34 -32.37
C THR A 825 -60.50 -3.90 -32.24
N ASP A 826 -61.33 -2.90 -32.48
CA ASP A 826 -60.99 -1.47 -32.44
C ASP A 826 -59.84 -1.04 -33.39
N THR A 827 -59.42 -1.89 -34.34
CA THR A 827 -58.36 -1.56 -35.31
C THR A 827 -58.80 -0.45 -36.26
N THR A 828 -57.90 0.47 -36.60
CA THR A 828 -58.16 1.56 -37.55
C THR A 828 -57.33 1.39 -38.82
N PHE A 829 -57.97 1.53 -39.97
CA PHE A 829 -57.34 1.59 -41.29
C PHE A 829 -57.49 3.00 -41.85
N SER A 830 -56.40 3.63 -42.28
CA SER A 830 -56.41 5.02 -42.73
C SER A 830 -55.34 5.29 -43.81
N PRO A 831 -55.54 6.30 -44.68
CA PRO A 831 -54.52 6.72 -45.63
C PRO A 831 -53.34 7.41 -44.93
N SER A 832 -52.19 7.50 -45.61
CA SER A 832 -51.04 8.29 -45.12
C SER A 832 -51.38 9.78 -45.05
N THR A 833 -51.12 10.41 -43.90
CA THR A 833 -51.38 11.84 -43.65
C THR A 833 -50.28 12.78 -44.15
N SER A 834 -49.34 12.32 -44.99
CA SER A 834 -48.18 13.11 -45.44
C SER A 834 -48.49 14.10 -46.58
N ALA A 835 -49.62 14.80 -46.51
CA ALA A 835 -50.02 15.76 -47.52
C ALA A 835 -50.54 17.05 -46.87
N THR A 836 -50.13 18.20 -47.40
CA THR A 836 -50.61 19.54 -47.03
C THR A 836 -52.14 19.60 -47.06
N SER A 837 -52.73 20.53 -46.30
CA SER A 837 -54.19 20.66 -46.06
C SER A 837 -55.08 20.61 -47.32
N ASP A 838 -54.54 20.91 -48.51
CA ASP A 838 -55.27 20.87 -49.79
C ASP A 838 -55.29 19.49 -50.49
N GLN A 839 -54.49 18.52 -50.06
CA GLN A 839 -54.45 17.15 -50.63
C GLN A 839 -55.20 16.09 -49.80
N ILE A 840 -55.62 16.45 -48.59
CA ILE A 840 -56.35 15.56 -47.65
C ILE A 840 -57.70 15.08 -48.25
N GLN A 841 -58.24 15.77 -49.25
CA GLN A 841 -59.48 15.38 -49.92
C GLN A 841 -59.35 14.18 -50.90
N THR A 842 -58.16 13.61 -51.15
CA THR A 842 -58.01 12.53 -52.17
C THR A 842 -57.15 11.32 -51.79
N SER A 843 -56.46 11.30 -50.64
CA SER A 843 -55.66 10.12 -50.27
C SER A 843 -56.56 8.98 -49.80
N THR A 844 -56.61 7.88 -50.56
CA THR A 844 -57.41 6.68 -50.23
C THR A 844 -56.49 5.48 -50.01
N LEU A 845 -56.67 4.76 -48.89
CA LEU A 845 -55.99 3.48 -48.65
C LEU A 845 -56.65 2.39 -49.49
N ARG A 846 -55.89 1.76 -50.39
CA ARG A 846 -56.36 0.59 -51.16
C ARG A 846 -56.18 -0.68 -50.33
N LEU A 847 -57.27 -1.29 -49.90
CA LEU A 847 -57.24 -2.48 -49.06
C LEU A 847 -57.56 -3.74 -49.87
N GLU A 848 -56.70 -4.76 -49.74
CA GLU A 848 -56.82 -6.09 -50.34
C GLU A 848 -56.54 -7.14 -49.25
N ALA A 849 -57.52 -7.37 -48.37
CA ALA A 849 -57.34 -8.19 -47.19
C ALA A 849 -58.32 -9.37 -47.09
N LYS A 850 -57.81 -10.53 -46.70
CA LYS A 850 -58.60 -11.75 -46.43
C LYS A 850 -58.67 -11.99 -44.93
N PHE A 851 -59.85 -11.93 -44.34
CA PHE A 851 -60.11 -12.18 -42.94
C PHE A 851 -60.83 -13.53 -42.80
N LYS A 852 -60.23 -14.46 -42.05
CA LYS A 852 -60.78 -15.78 -41.76
C LYS A 852 -60.85 -16.01 -40.26
N ASN A 853 -62.01 -16.37 -39.73
CA ASN A 853 -62.23 -16.61 -38.31
C ASN A 853 -61.67 -15.50 -37.39
N SER A 854 -61.64 -14.26 -37.87
CA SER A 854 -60.99 -13.13 -37.18
C SER A 854 -62.02 -12.22 -36.52
N LEU A 855 -61.61 -11.47 -35.50
CA LEU A 855 -62.46 -10.51 -34.80
C LEU A 855 -62.19 -9.12 -35.33
N LEU A 856 -63.20 -8.41 -35.83
CA LEU A 856 -63.08 -7.03 -36.32
C LEU A 856 -64.06 -6.10 -35.61
N ASN A 857 -64.43 -6.43 -34.38
CA ASN A 857 -65.46 -5.66 -33.67
C ASN A 857 -65.00 -4.21 -33.45
N LYS A 858 -65.84 -3.24 -33.80
CA LYS A 858 -65.54 -1.80 -33.75
C LYS A 858 -64.36 -1.35 -34.62
N ALA A 859 -63.91 -2.16 -35.58
CA ALA A 859 -62.90 -1.74 -36.53
C ALA A 859 -63.36 -0.52 -37.35
N LYS A 860 -62.43 0.38 -37.65
CA LYS A 860 -62.67 1.66 -38.32
C LYS A 860 -61.97 1.69 -39.67
N PHE A 861 -62.70 2.02 -40.71
CA PHE A 861 -62.18 2.20 -42.06
C PHE A 861 -62.37 3.65 -42.48
N ASN A 862 -61.29 4.43 -42.46
CA ASN A 862 -61.30 5.84 -42.83
C ASN A 862 -60.64 6.03 -44.20
N HIS A 863 -61.34 6.59 -45.18
CA HIS A 863 -60.86 6.83 -46.54
C HIS A 863 -60.25 5.57 -47.17
N VAL A 864 -61.00 4.47 -47.16
CA VAL A 864 -60.57 3.14 -47.63
C VAL A 864 -61.30 2.74 -48.91
N ARG A 865 -60.56 2.26 -49.91
CA ARG A 865 -61.08 1.57 -51.10
C ARG A 865 -60.83 0.08 -51.00
N PHE A 866 -61.89 -0.70 -50.83
CA PHE A 866 -61.83 -2.15 -50.89
C PHE A 866 -61.66 -2.61 -52.34
N LEU A 867 -60.59 -3.36 -52.62
CA LEU A 867 -60.34 -4.02 -53.91
C LEU A 867 -61.11 -5.35 -54.04
N ARG A 868 -61.13 -5.97 -55.23
CA ARG A 868 -62.00 -7.13 -55.54
C ARG A 868 -61.75 -8.36 -54.65
N ASP A 869 -60.53 -8.57 -54.13
CA ASP A 869 -60.13 -9.79 -53.39
C ASP A 869 -60.31 -9.71 -51.87
N ASN A 870 -61.17 -8.82 -51.37
CA ASN A 870 -61.49 -8.77 -49.95
C ASN A 870 -62.50 -9.86 -49.58
N HIS A 871 -62.15 -10.67 -48.57
CA HIS A 871 -62.99 -11.76 -48.10
C HIS A 871 -63.09 -11.76 -46.58
N PHE A 872 -64.28 -12.06 -46.07
CA PHE A 872 -64.56 -12.17 -44.65
C PHE A 872 -65.28 -13.50 -44.44
N SER A 873 -64.52 -14.55 -44.14
CA SER A 873 -65.07 -15.90 -43.89
C SER A 873 -65.11 -16.18 -42.41
N ASP A 874 -66.28 -16.54 -41.88
CA ASP A 874 -66.50 -16.92 -40.47
C ASP A 874 -65.95 -15.90 -39.45
N SER A 875 -65.87 -14.61 -39.83
CA SER A 875 -65.27 -13.54 -39.03
C SER A 875 -66.34 -12.70 -38.34
N SER A 876 -66.05 -12.22 -37.13
CA SER A 876 -66.95 -11.35 -36.37
C SER A 876 -66.77 -9.89 -36.80
N VAL A 877 -67.83 -9.25 -37.30
CA VAL A 877 -67.78 -7.89 -37.87
C VAL A 877 -68.82 -6.95 -37.24
N GLN A 878 -68.84 -6.85 -35.91
CA GLN A 878 -69.83 -6.04 -35.19
C GLN A 878 -69.39 -4.57 -35.06
N ALA A 879 -70.35 -3.64 -35.07
CA ALA A 879 -70.12 -2.21 -34.78
C ALA A 879 -69.01 -1.53 -35.62
N ILE A 880 -68.78 -1.99 -36.85
CA ILE A 880 -67.82 -1.39 -37.79
C ILE A 880 -68.12 0.09 -38.01
N VAL A 881 -67.08 0.91 -38.13
CA VAL A 881 -67.21 2.33 -38.47
C VAL A 881 -66.66 2.55 -39.87
N PHE A 882 -67.52 3.00 -40.78
CA PHE A 882 -67.12 3.45 -42.11
C PHE A 882 -67.06 4.96 -42.15
N ASN A 883 -66.01 5.51 -42.75
CA ASN A 883 -65.84 6.93 -43.03
C ASN A 883 -65.17 7.09 -44.40
N ALA A 884 -65.85 7.70 -45.38
CA ALA A 884 -65.33 7.88 -46.74
C ALA A 884 -64.86 6.57 -47.42
N VAL A 885 -65.69 5.53 -47.40
CA VAL A 885 -65.33 4.20 -47.90
C VAL A 885 -65.90 3.91 -49.29
N GLU A 886 -65.09 3.28 -50.15
CA GLU A 886 -65.52 2.69 -51.42
C GLU A 886 -65.49 1.15 -51.34
N MET A 887 -66.58 0.47 -51.71
CA MET A 887 -66.66 -1.00 -51.68
C MET A 887 -67.57 -1.58 -52.77
N SER A 888 -67.59 -2.91 -52.93
CA SER A 888 -68.51 -3.58 -53.86
C SER A 888 -69.88 -3.83 -53.23
N ALA A 889 -70.92 -3.97 -54.07
CA ALA A 889 -72.27 -4.30 -53.60
C ALA A 889 -72.31 -5.64 -52.84
N SER A 890 -71.49 -6.61 -53.28
CA SER A 890 -71.35 -7.91 -52.60
C SER A 890 -70.78 -7.78 -51.19
N LEU A 891 -69.80 -6.89 -50.98
CA LEU A 891 -69.18 -6.70 -49.67
C LEU A 891 -70.12 -5.95 -48.71
N LEU A 892 -70.86 -4.96 -49.22
CA LEU A 892 -71.91 -4.29 -48.45
C LEU A 892 -72.96 -5.30 -47.97
N PHE A 893 -73.42 -6.19 -48.87
CA PHE A 893 -74.41 -7.21 -48.55
C PHE A 893 -73.89 -8.18 -47.47
N TYR A 894 -72.62 -8.58 -47.55
CA TYR A 894 -71.99 -9.39 -46.51
C TYR A 894 -72.10 -8.73 -45.13
N PHE A 895 -71.70 -7.46 -44.98
CA PHE A 895 -71.83 -6.77 -43.68
C PHE A 895 -73.29 -6.68 -43.21
N TYR A 896 -74.24 -6.50 -44.13
CA TYR A 896 -75.67 -6.49 -43.82
C TYR A 896 -76.18 -7.85 -43.30
N GLU A 897 -75.81 -8.96 -43.95
CA GLU A 897 -76.13 -10.32 -43.50
C GLU A 897 -75.56 -10.62 -42.11
N GLN A 898 -74.37 -10.10 -41.80
CA GLN A 898 -73.74 -10.22 -40.47
C GLN A 898 -74.36 -9.32 -39.39
N GLY A 899 -75.45 -8.61 -39.69
CA GLY A 899 -76.19 -7.80 -38.71
C GLY A 899 -75.74 -6.34 -38.61
N HIS A 900 -74.79 -5.88 -39.44
CA HIS A 900 -74.41 -4.47 -39.47
C HIS A 900 -75.51 -3.61 -40.14
N ARG A 901 -75.75 -2.41 -39.61
CA ARG A 901 -76.85 -1.52 -40.06
C ARG A 901 -76.42 -0.08 -40.35
N ASN A 902 -75.21 0.34 -39.98
CA ASN A 902 -74.78 1.73 -40.13
C ASN A 902 -73.84 1.92 -41.33
N PHE A 903 -74.42 2.22 -42.50
CA PHE A 903 -73.67 2.39 -43.75
C PHE A 903 -73.45 3.86 -44.16
N GLN A 904 -73.68 4.83 -43.26
CA GLN A 904 -73.66 6.28 -43.58
C GLN A 904 -72.31 6.79 -44.13
N GLY A 905 -71.19 6.12 -43.83
CA GLY A 905 -69.86 6.51 -44.29
C GLY A 905 -69.38 5.86 -45.59
N ILE A 906 -70.26 5.23 -46.36
CA ILE A 906 -69.93 4.66 -47.69
C ILE A 906 -70.26 5.70 -48.77
N HIS A 907 -69.26 6.09 -49.55
CA HIS A 907 -69.40 7.15 -50.57
C HIS A 907 -69.46 6.64 -52.01
N GLU A 908 -68.97 5.42 -52.29
CA GLU A 908 -69.02 4.83 -53.64
C GLU A 908 -69.24 3.31 -53.59
N LEU A 909 -70.13 2.79 -54.46
CA LEU A 909 -70.34 1.35 -54.68
C LEU A 909 -69.86 0.95 -56.08
N LYS A 910 -68.86 0.07 -56.15
CA LYS A 910 -68.27 -0.42 -57.41
C LYS A 910 -68.74 -1.83 -57.76
N GLU A 911 -69.30 -1.98 -58.96
CA GLU A 911 -69.74 -3.24 -59.58
C GLU A 911 -70.76 -4.07 -58.76
N GLY A 912 -71.94 -4.29 -59.35
CA GLY A 912 -72.98 -5.17 -58.81
C GLY A 912 -74.38 -4.58 -58.93
N ILE A 913 -75.31 -5.34 -59.52
CA ILE A 913 -76.71 -4.95 -59.60
C ILE A 913 -77.35 -5.21 -58.23
N LEU A 914 -77.73 -4.14 -57.50
CA LEU A 914 -78.42 -4.20 -56.19
C LEU A 914 -79.80 -4.90 -56.25
N SER A 915 -80.36 -5.08 -57.44
CA SER A 915 -81.78 -5.44 -57.63
C SER A 915 -82.16 -6.87 -57.24
N ASN A 916 -81.22 -7.80 -57.03
CA ASN A 916 -81.54 -9.23 -56.90
C ASN A 916 -81.30 -9.83 -55.50
N LYS A 917 -80.97 -9.03 -54.47
CA LYS A 917 -80.64 -9.55 -53.12
C LYS A 917 -81.29 -8.83 -51.93
N LEU A 918 -82.07 -7.77 -52.10
CA LEU A 918 -82.75 -7.11 -50.98
C LEU A 918 -84.05 -7.85 -50.61
N PRO A 919 -84.25 -8.32 -49.37
CA PRO A 919 -85.60 -8.63 -48.89
C PRO A 919 -86.43 -7.32 -48.81
N PRO A 920 -87.76 -7.38 -48.91
CA PRO A 920 -88.60 -6.18 -48.86
C PRO A 920 -88.38 -5.44 -47.52
N LEU A 921 -88.27 -4.12 -47.60
CA LEU A 921 -88.19 -3.25 -46.43
C LEU A 921 -89.37 -3.53 -45.48
N PRO A 922 -89.16 -3.58 -44.15
CA PRO A 922 -90.27 -3.60 -43.20
C PRO A 922 -91.11 -2.32 -43.39
N PRO A 923 -92.44 -2.38 -43.20
CA PRO A 923 -93.32 -1.25 -43.43
C PRO A 923 -92.94 -0.10 -42.49
N LEU A 924 -92.74 1.09 -43.06
CA LEU A 924 -92.48 2.33 -42.32
C LEU A 924 -93.66 2.63 -41.37
N PRO A 925 -93.41 3.07 -40.12
CA PRO A 925 -94.45 3.74 -39.34
C PRO A 925 -94.82 5.08 -40.03
N PRO A 926 -96.07 5.54 -39.90
CA PRO A 926 -96.55 6.71 -40.61
C PRO A 926 -95.79 7.96 -40.17
N PHE A 927 -95.12 8.62 -41.12
CA PHE A 927 -94.59 9.98 -40.96
C PHE A 927 -95.74 10.99 -40.78
N PRO A 928 -95.58 12.02 -39.93
CA PRO A 928 -96.04 13.36 -40.24
C PRO A 928 -94.97 14.10 -41.06
N ILE A 929 -95.46 14.95 -41.94
CA ILE A 929 -94.85 15.44 -43.18
C ILE A 929 -93.99 16.73 -42.94
N ILE A 930 -93.11 17.03 -43.91
CA ILE A 930 -92.58 18.36 -44.35
C ILE A 930 -91.27 18.78 -43.64
N GLN A 931 -90.15 19.14 -44.30
CA GLN A 931 -89.79 19.41 -45.71
C GLN A 931 -88.33 18.97 -45.97
#